data_AF-A0A433HZF7-F1
#
_entry.id   AF-A0A433HZF7-F1
#
_cell.length_a   1.000
_cell.length_b   1.000
_cell.length_c   1.000
_cell.angle_alpha   90.00
_cell.angle_beta   90.00
_cell.angle_gamma   90.00
#
_symmetry.space_group_name_H-M   'P 1'
#
loop_
_entity.id
_entity.type
_entity.pdbx_description
1 polymer ?
#
loop_
_entity_poly.entity_id
_entity_poly.type
_entity_poly.pdbx_seq_one_letter_code
_entity_poly.pdbx_strand_id
1 'polypeptide(L)'
;MTPRSARRQHAHPVGAPNRAPLMLEVRHQDEEMVCSHLDSDHPSVTKIIGRLLLVTLCVAVGGCSLVKLSEESKAFYASTVLVGRVDSPSGWRGSVIVAAYARKSGHISIAHQTLLHEPGGYELIVPKGEYALFAFGDTNGNGVFDAGEPTGEYTGAAPIVATGTGVVASLDLVLKDASPARTAIPVGTSFNASAARSHSTQAGALADLDAPIFSAENGTRGYWAPMEFFKAAGGNVYFLEPFDPNRIPILFVHGAGGSPQDWRYFFDHIDRSRYQPWFFYYPSGAALDSMAYLLYWKLFNLQLRYHFETLYITAHSMGGLVVRTFLLNHGDQFPQAKLFVSLSTPWAGEATAELGVKHSPAVVPSWIDMQPQGRFMQALFARRLPPTVDYYLLFGHKGGYSMLRPNNDGTVTLASELRNPAQAEARMVYGFDEDHVSILSSPQVFAQYQAILANVEQKARSGPQPGHVRVKFAFIGHDDGPKGLPVLLLTPVDETARQQRAKVTVALRAEDTDGRVGPIPTGLYDASLFADSYKTEPRKVRVQIGTNRTPTLSFQLVPQGALIGYVGADGDVIDYPAGSYRPPHETVKIVSITLTGAGTRRKLVPRQAGHDDIVERYLAGEDAAFGAYFSFVDLPAGDYELTILAERYRPHTSRYTVVPGRQQQLNPIVLEPVTHD
;
A
#
# COMPACT_ATOMS: atom_id res chain seq x y z
N MET A 1 38.95 36.70 -25.61
CA MET A 1 39.40 36.48 -27.00
C MET A 1 38.93 35.10 -27.46
N THR A 2 37.83 35.06 -28.19
CA THR A 2 37.44 33.98 -29.15
C THR A 2 38.35 34.07 -30.40
N PRO A 3 38.47 33.06 -31.32
CA PRO A 3 37.38 32.26 -31.94
C PRO A 3 37.72 30.76 -32.15
N ARG A 4 36.80 29.79 -32.38
CA ARG A 4 35.73 29.55 -33.39
C ARG A 4 36.22 28.88 -34.71
N SER A 5 35.89 27.58 -34.83
CA SER A 5 35.28 26.84 -35.97
C SER A 5 35.96 26.63 -37.35
N ALA A 6 35.99 25.34 -37.73
CA ALA A 6 35.51 24.69 -38.99
C ALA A 6 36.33 24.75 -40.31
N ARG A 7 36.62 23.58 -40.92
CA ARG A 7 35.91 23.00 -42.10
C ARG A 7 36.62 21.76 -42.74
N ARG A 8 35.77 20.97 -43.39
CA ARG A 8 35.92 19.77 -44.25
C ARG A 8 36.92 19.88 -45.44
N GLN A 9 37.46 18.75 -45.94
CA GLN A 9 37.04 18.07 -47.19
C GLN A 9 37.92 16.86 -47.63
N HIS A 10 37.23 15.81 -48.12
CA HIS A 10 37.50 14.78 -49.16
C HIS A 10 38.83 14.01 -49.33
N ALA A 11 38.73 12.66 -49.42
CA ALA A 11 38.90 11.87 -50.68
C ALA A 11 38.67 10.35 -50.49
N HIS A 12 37.97 9.73 -51.46
CA HIS A 12 37.87 8.29 -51.79
C HIS A 12 39.12 7.84 -52.59
N PRO A 13 39.47 6.53 -52.81
CA PRO A 13 38.63 5.59 -53.61
C PRO A 13 38.75 4.04 -53.40
N VAL A 14 37.68 3.35 -53.84
CA VAL A 14 37.57 2.11 -54.68
C VAL A 14 38.20 0.77 -54.26
N GLY A 15 37.38 -0.30 -54.31
CA GLY A 15 37.83 -1.67 -54.58
C GLY A 15 36.83 -2.80 -54.23
N ALA A 16 36.00 -3.23 -55.20
CA ALA A 16 35.33 -4.54 -55.25
C ALA A 16 35.85 -5.28 -56.51
N PRO A 17 35.83 -6.63 -56.62
CA PRO A 17 34.59 -7.32 -57.06
C PRO A 17 34.39 -8.81 -56.65
N ASN A 18 33.11 -9.22 -56.70
CA ASN A 18 32.50 -10.51 -57.11
C ASN A 18 33.36 -11.74 -57.48
N ARG A 19 32.89 -12.95 -57.07
CA ARG A 19 32.55 -14.11 -57.94
C ARG A 19 32.03 -15.36 -57.17
N ALA A 20 30.81 -15.80 -57.49
CA ALA A 20 30.42 -17.22 -57.67
C ALA A 20 30.75 -17.62 -59.15
N PRO A 21 30.59 -18.86 -59.68
CA PRO A 21 29.80 -20.04 -59.24
C PRO A 21 30.49 -21.42 -59.45
N LEU A 22 29.83 -22.56 -59.18
CA LEU A 22 29.69 -23.67 -60.15
C LEU A 22 28.81 -24.82 -59.64
N MET A 23 27.82 -25.21 -60.47
CA MET A 23 27.09 -26.47 -60.47
C MET A 23 28.00 -27.64 -60.88
N LEU A 24 27.71 -28.85 -60.38
CA LEU A 24 27.97 -30.07 -61.12
C LEU A 24 26.85 -31.08 -60.85
N GLU A 25 26.12 -31.35 -61.91
CA GLU A 25 25.04 -32.32 -62.06
C GLU A 25 25.66 -33.62 -62.58
N VAL A 26 25.36 -34.76 -61.97
CA VAL A 26 25.57 -36.09 -62.56
C VAL A 26 24.33 -36.95 -62.30
N ARG A 27 23.67 -37.35 -63.39
CA ARG A 27 22.61 -38.35 -63.47
C ARG A 27 23.20 -39.77 -63.51
N HIS A 28 22.49 -40.73 -62.89
CA HIS A 28 22.18 -42.08 -63.41
C HIS A 28 21.16 -42.71 -62.43
N GLN A 29 19.90 -42.88 -62.84
CA GLN A 29 19.27 -44.06 -63.48
C GLN A 29 18.73 -45.09 -62.46
N ASP A 30 17.39 -45.12 -62.41
CA ASP A 30 16.45 -46.23 -62.31
C ASP A 30 16.93 -47.60 -61.76
N GLU A 31 16.20 -48.09 -60.75
CA GLU A 31 15.64 -49.45 -60.76
C GLU A 31 14.44 -49.56 -59.80
N GLU A 32 13.30 -50.02 -60.33
CA GLU A 32 12.10 -50.43 -59.60
C GLU A 32 12.37 -51.72 -58.78
N MET A 33 11.81 -51.83 -57.57
CA MET A 33 11.06 -53.05 -57.21
C MET A 33 10.18 -52.89 -55.95
N VAL A 34 8.93 -53.31 -56.11
CA VAL A 34 7.90 -53.54 -55.10
C VAL A 34 8.22 -54.81 -54.32
N CYS A 35 8.11 -54.82 -52.98
CA CYS A 35 7.29 -55.76 -52.18
C CYS A 35 7.57 -55.71 -50.65
N SER A 36 6.50 -55.43 -49.91
CA SER A 36 6.03 -56.05 -48.65
C SER A 36 6.97 -56.76 -47.66
N HIS A 37 6.69 -56.43 -46.39
CA HIS A 37 6.69 -57.24 -45.16
C HIS A 37 7.78 -57.00 -44.11
N LEU A 38 7.29 -56.44 -42.98
CA LEU A 38 7.52 -56.82 -41.58
C LEU A 38 8.94 -57.27 -41.22
N ASP A 39 9.66 -56.39 -40.52
CA ASP A 39 10.50 -56.85 -39.43
C ASP A 39 10.50 -55.86 -38.25
N SER A 40 10.42 -56.46 -37.07
CA SER A 40 10.35 -55.84 -35.75
C SER A 40 11.71 -55.35 -35.30
N ASP A 41 11.80 -54.08 -34.88
CA ASP A 41 12.94 -53.59 -34.10
C ASP A 41 12.48 -52.72 -32.93
N HIS A 42 12.87 -53.14 -31.72
CA HIS A 42 12.49 -52.59 -30.42
C HIS A 42 12.97 -51.14 -30.22
N PRO A 43 12.09 -50.17 -29.90
CA PRO A 43 12.47 -48.90 -29.28
C PRO A 43 12.01 -48.87 -27.82
N SER A 44 12.33 -49.89 -27.03
CA SER A 44 11.84 -50.01 -25.66
C SER A 44 12.99 -49.88 -24.66
N VAL A 45 12.75 -49.13 -23.58
CA VAL A 45 13.62 -48.89 -22.42
C VAL A 45 14.37 -47.55 -22.42
N THR A 46 15.33 -47.24 -23.30
CA THR A 46 16.17 -46.02 -23.14
C THR A 46 15.40 -44.70 -23.34
N LYS A 47 14.48 -44.63 -24.32
CA LYS A 47 13.60 -43.46 -24.54
C LYS A 47 12.49 -43.34 -23.49
N ILE A 48 12.09 -44.46 -22.88
CA ILE A 48 11.06 -44.52 -21.83
C ILE A 48 11.68 -44.05 -20.50
N ILE A 49 12.90 -44.49 -20.18
CA ILE A 49 13.67 -44.04 -19.02
C ILE A 49 13.99 -42.55 -19.14
N GLY A 50 14.38 -42.05 -20.32
CA GLY A 50 14.61 -40.62 -20.56
C GLY A 50 13.34 -39.77 -20.40
N ARG A 51 12.17 -40.25 -20.88
CA ARG A 51 10.87 -39.57 -20.66
C ARG A 51 10.39 -39.66 -19.22
N LEU A 52 10.62 -40.77 -18.51
CA LEU A 52 10.31 -40.90 -17.08
C LEU A 52 11.22 -40.01 -16.23
N LEU A 53 12.51 -39.89 -16.56
CA LEU A 53 13.44 -38.97 -15.89
C LEU A 53 13.06 -37.52 -16.15
N LEU A 54 12.63 -37.17 -17.36
CA LEU A 54 12.18 -35.81 -17.70
C LEU A 54 10.83 -35.47 -17.02
N VAL A 55 9.88 -36.41 -16.96
CA VAL A 55 8.62 -36.23 -16.22
C VAL A 55 8.87 -36.18 -14.71
N THR A 56 9.74 -37.03 -14.17
CA THR A 56 10.13 -36.99 -12.76
C THR A 56 10.90 -35.71 -12.42
N LEU A 57 11.73 -35.19 -13.33
CA LEU A 57 12.44 -33.92 -13.17
C LEU A 57 11.48 -32.72 -13.27
N CYS A 58 10.50 -32.73 -14.17
CA CYS A 58 9.44 -31.70 -14.24
C CYS A 58 8.50 -31.74 -13.02
N VAL A 59 8.18 -32.93 -12.51
CA VAL A 59 7.41 -33.11 -11.25
C VAL A 59 8.25 -32.71 -10.04
N ALA A 60 9.57 -32.94 -10.04
CA ALA A 60 10.47 -32.50 -8.99
C ALA A 60 10.65 -30.97 -8.99
N VAL A 61 10.82 -30.34 -10.15
CA VAL A 61 10.93 -28.86 -10.27
C VAL A 61 9.61 -28.18 -9.94
N GLY A 62 8.47 -28.70 -10.43
CA GLY A 62 7.13 -28.23 -10.05
C GLY A 62 6.83 -28.44 -8.56
N GLY A 63 7.25 -29.58 -8.01
CA GLY A 63 7.13 -29.90 -6.59
C GLY A 63 7.92 -28.95 -5.69
N CYS A 64 9.16 -28.61 -6.05
CA CYS A 64 9.98 -27.63 -5.32
C CYS A 64 9.34 -26.23 -5.35
N SER A 65 8.78 -25.79 -6.49
CA SER A 65 8.09 -24.49 -6.57
C SER A 65 6.81 -24.45 -5.73
N LEU A 66 6.05 -25.54 -5.65
CA LEU A 66 4.82 -25.62 -4.86
C LEU A 66 5.11 -25.70 -3.36
N VAL A 67 6.16 -26.42 -2.96
CA VAL A 67 6.61 -26.43 -1.56
C VAL A 67 7.03 -25.03 -1.12
N LYS A 68 7.84 -24.35 -1.93
CA LYS A 68 8.24 -22.96 -1.67
C LYS A 68 7.03 -22.03 -1.56
N LEU A 69 6.07 -22.12 -2.49
CA LEU A 69 4.84 -21.33 -2.43
C LEU A 69 4.02 -21.63 -1.16
N SER A 70 3.95 -22.89 -0.73
CA SER A 70 3.29 -23.28 0.53
C SER A 70 3.97 -22.65 1.74
N GLU A 71 5.30 -22.64 1.78
CA GLU A 71 6.09 -22.00 2.84
C GLU A 71 5.90 -20.48 2.86
N GLU A 72 5.95 -19.84 1.69
CA GLU A 72 5.68 -18.40 1.51
C GLU A 72 4.30 -18.01 2.03
N SER A 73 3.27 -18.76 1.65
CA SER A 73 1.87 -18.53 2.06
C SER A 73 1.70 -18.71 3.57
N LYS A 74 2.23 -19.79 4.15
CA LYS A 74 2.21 -20.02 5.61
C LYS A 74 2.94 -18.91 6.38
N ALA A 75 4.10 -18.47 5.87
CA ALA A 75 4.86 -17.38 6.50
C ALA A 75 4.07 -16.07 6.46
N PHE A 76 3.39 -15.78 5.34
CA PHE A 76 2.54 -14.60 5.18
C PHE A 76 1.39 -14.59 6.19
N TYR A 77 0.64 -15.68 6.31
CA TYR A 77 -0.48 -15.79 7.25
C TYR A 77 -0.07 -15.96 8.73
N ALA A 78 1.23 -16.06 9.03
CA ALA A 78 1.77 -16.10 10.39
C ALA A 78 2.53 -14.81 10.78
N SER A 79 2.38 -13.74 9.98
CA SER A 79 3.12 -12.49 10.13
C SER A 79 2.23 -11.30 10.47
N THR A 80 2.83 -10.27 11.04
CA THR A 80 2.25 -8.95 11.25
C THR A 80 3.14 -7.93 10.54
N VAL A 81 2.53 -6.88 9.99
CA VAL A 81 3.29 -5.74 9.46
C VAL A 81 3.40 -4.64 10.52
N LEU A 82 4.61 -4.21 10.81
CA LEU A 82 4.94 -3.09 11.68
C LEU A 82 5.08 -1.84 10.81
N VAL A 83 4.35 -0.77 11.12
CA VAL A 83 4.39 0.49 10.37
C VAL A 83 4.66 1.68 11.29
N GLY A 84 5.47 2.60 10.80
CA GLY A 84 5.83 3.82 11.51
C GLY A 84 6.54 4.80 10.59
N ARG A 85 7.05 5.88 11.18
CA ARG A 85 7.83 6.90 10.49
C ARG A 85 9.14 7.14 11.21
N VAL A 86 10.15 7.50 10.45
CA VAL A 86 11.41 8.04 10.99
C VAL A 86 11.42 9.54 10.80
N ASP A 87 11.56 10.27 11.89
CA ASP A 87 11.78 11.71 11.91
C ASP A 87 13.26 12.01 12.17
N SER A 88 13.75 13.15 11.66
CA SER A 88 15.09 13.64 11.99
C SER A 88 15.05 15.14 12.33
N PRO A 89 14.88 15.48 13.61
CA PRO A 89 14.95 16.86 14.09
C PRO A 89 16.31 17.52 13.85
N SER A 90 17.41 16.75 13.82
CA SER A 90 18.74 17.25 13.46
C SER A 90 18.90 17.57 11.97
N GLY A 91 17.89 17.27 11.16
CA GLY A 91 17.83 17.63 9.74
C GLY A 91 18.53 16.64 8.81
N TRP A 92 18.79 15.40 9.25
CA TRP A 92 19.28 14.34 8.37
C TRP A 92 18.32 14.13 7.19
N ARG A 93 18.87 14.05 5.98
CA ARG A 93 18.09 13.81 4.74
C ARG A 93 18.65 12.69 3.88
N GLY A 94 19.64 11.96 4.39
CA GLY A 94 20.25 10.83 3.69
C GLY A 94 19.51 9.53 3.94
N SER A 95 20.07 8.44 3.40
CA SER A 95 19.53 7.09 3.57
C SER A 95 19.34 6.72 5.04
N VAL A 96 18.29 5.96 5.31
CA VAL A 96 17.98 5.44 6.64
C VAL A 96 17.69 3.96 6.53
N ILE A 97 18.34 3.15 7.36
CA ILE A 97 17.98 1.74 7.53
C ILE A 97 17.12 1.62 8.78
N VAL A 98 15.98 0.94 8.66
CA VAL A 98 15.08 0.62 9.78
C VAL A 98 15.00 -0.88 9.92
N ALA A 99 15.14 -1.41 11.13
CA ALA A 99 15.16 -2.84 11.39
C ALA A 99 14.32 -3.22 12.60
N ALA A 100 13.59 -4.33 12.47
CA ALA A 100 12.96 -5.03 13.56
C ALA A 100 13.84 -6.20 13.98
N TYR A 101 14.11 -6.32 15.27
CA TYR A 101 14.98 -7.37 15.81
C TYR A 101 14.40 -8.00 17.07
N ALA A 102 14.73 -9.27 17.27
CA ALA A 102 14.43 -10.02 18.48
C ALA A 102 15.71 -10.29 19.26
N ARG A 103 15.63 -10.35 20.59
CA ARG A 103 16.72 -10.80 21.46
C ARG A 103 16.48 -12.26 21.84
N LYS A 104 17.37 -13.15 21.44
CA LYS A 104 17.32 -14.58 21.79
C LYS A 104 18.62 -14.98 22.48
N SER A 105 18.55 -15.37 23.74
CA SER A 105 19.71 -15.82 24.55
C SER A 105 20.89 -14.83 24.54
N GLY A 106 20.61 -13.53 24.59
CA GLY A 106 21.63 -12.47 24.53
C GLY A 106 22.08 -12.08 23.12
N HIS A 107 21.71 -12.82 22.08
CA HIS A 107 22.01 -12.50 20.68
C HIS A 107 20.89 -11.72 20.01
N ILE A 108 21.27 -10.79 19.14
CA ILE A 108 20.35 -10.01 18.32
C ILE A 108 20.12 -10.74 17.00
N SER A 109 18.86 -10.93 16.62
CA SER A 109 18.47 -11.48 15.33
C SER A 109 17.58 -10.48 14.61
N ILE A 110 18.06 -9.96 13.48
CA ILE A 110 17.27 -9.08 12.61
C ILE A 110 16.19 -9.92 11.94
N ALA A 111 14.93 -9.61 12.23
CA ALA A 111 13.78 -10.32 11.68
C ALA A 111 13.41 -9.78 10.30
N HIS A 112 13.46 -8.46 10.15
CA HIS A 112 13.29 -7.76 8.88
C HIS A 112 13.91 -6.37 8.95
N GLN A 113 14.24 -5.81 7.80
CA GLN A 113 14.83 -4.49 7.67
C GLN A 113 14.41 -3.86 6.35
N THR A 114 14.49 -2.54 6.29
CA THR A 114 14.27 -1.80 5.05
C THR A 114 15.20 -0.60 4.92
N LEU A 115 15.40 -0.16 3.68
CA LEU A 115 16.13 1.04 3.30
C LEU A 115 15.15 2.12 2.86
N LEU A 116 15.27 3.31 3.45
CA LEU A 116 14.60 4.53 3.04
C LEU A 116 15.64 5.46 2.39
N HIS A 117 15.25 6.19 1.34
CA HIS A 117 16.16 7.17 0.72
C HIS A 117 16.32 8.43 1.58
N GLU A 118 15.38 8.68 2.49
CA GLU A 118 15.40 9.75 3.49
C GLU A 118 14.46 9.41 4.67
N PRO A 119 14.48 10.16 5.80
CA PRO A 119 13.51 9.96 6.87
C PRO A 119 12.05 10.04 6.39
N GLY A 120 11.22 9.11 6.84
CA GLY A 120 9.78 9.08 6.55
C GLY A 120 9.16 7.72 6.85
N GLY A 121 8.04 7.40 6.19
CA GLY A 121 7.28 6.17 6.43
C GLY A 121 8.04 4.90 6.05
N TYR A 122 7.90 3.87 6.88
CA TYR A 122 8.47 2.53 6.66
C TYR A 122 7.48 1.43 7.04
N GLU A 123 7.71 0.24 6.51
CA GLU A 123 6.96 -0.96 6.84
C GLU A 123 7.91 -2.16 7.00
N LEU A 124 7.66 -3.01 7.99
CA LEU A 124 8.44 -4.22 8.23
C LEU A 124 7.50 -5.41 8.46
N ILE A 125 7.74 -6.55 7.81
CA ILE A 125 6.96 -7.77 8.04
C ILE A 125 7.71 -8.72 8.97
N VAL A 126 7.09 -9.10 10.10
CA VAL A 126 7.70 -9.97 11.10
C VAL A 126 6.76 -11.11 11.47
N PRO A 127 7.28 -12.33 11.73
CA PRO A 127 6.47 -13.42 12.28
C PRO A 127 5.89 -13.05 13.65
N LYS A 128 4.88 -13.80 14.12
CA LYS A 128 4.41 -13.72 15.51
C LYS A 128 5.57 -13.76 16.51
N GLY A 129 5.61 -12.82 17.45
CA GLY A 129 6.70 -12.71 18.43
C GLY A 129 6.84 -11.32 19.05
N GLU A 130 7.92 -11.14 19.81
CA GLU A 130 8.27 -9.88 20.47
C GLU A 130 9.49 -9.25 19.80
N TYR A 131 9.39 -7.96 19.50
CA TYR A 131 10.41 -7.22 18.74
C TYR A 131 10.72 -5.87 19.36
N ALA A 132 11.90 -5.37 19.02
CA ALA A 132 12.30 -3.98 19.19
C ALA A 132 12.67 -3.40 17.81
N LEU A 133 12.68 -2.07 17.71
CA LEU A 133 12.99 -1.34 16.49
C LEU A 133 14.23 -0.47 16.68
N PHE A 134 15.05 -0.45 15.63
CA PHE A 134 16.24 0.37 15.54
C PHE A 134 16.30 1.00 14.14
N ALA A 135 16.75 2.25 14.07
CA ALA A 135 17.09 2.91 12.83
C ALA A 135 18.43 3.64 12.92
N PHE A 136 19.12 3.75 11.80
CA PHE A 136 20.32 4.59 11.69
C PHE A 136 20.41 5.26 10.31
N GLY A 137 21.05 6.43 10.28
CA GLY A 137 21.37 7.11 9.02
C GLY A 137 22.62 6.50 8.40
N ASP A 138 22.45 5.77 7.29
CA ASP A 138 23.53 5.10 6.57
C ASP A 138 24.28 6.15 5.73
N THR A 139 25.35 6.70 6.30
CA THR A 139 26.01 7.91 5.78
C THR A 139 26.91 7.62 4.60
N ASN A 140 27.51 6.43 4.58
CA ASN A 140 28.41 5.98 3.53
C ASN A 140 27.75 4.98 2.56
N GLY A 141 26.49 4.63 2.79
CA GLY A 141 25.71 3.72 1.94
C GLY A 141 26.20 2.27 2.03
N ASN A 142 26.92 1.91 3.08
CA ASN A 142 27.52 0.59 3.22
C ASN A 142 26.59 -0.41 3.91
N GLY A 143 25.42 0.00 4.41
CA GLY A 143 24.47 -0.85 5.12
C GLY A 143 24.99 -1.48 6.42
N VAL A 144 26.01 -0.91 7.02
CA VAL A 144 26.61 -1.30 8.30
C VAL A 144 26.43 -0.14 9.27
N PHE A 145 25.98 -0.43 10.49
CA PHE A 145 25.87 0.61 11.50
C PHE A 145 27.27 1.02 11.99
N ASP A 146 27.76 2.16 11.52
CA ASP A 146 29.09 2.69 11.79
C ASP A 146 29.11 3.66 12.99
N ALA A 147 30.30 3.81 13.60
CA ALA A 147 30.49 4.75 14.70
C ALA A 147 30.27 6.20 14.23
N GLY A 148 29.42 6.95 14.95
CA GLY A 148 29.14 8.34 14.63
C GLY A 148 27.90 8.56 13.75
N GLU A 149 27.25 7.49 13.29
CA GLU A 149 25.99 7.62 12.57
C GLU A 149 24.82 8.00 13.49
N PRO A 150 23.87 8.81 13.00
CA PRO A 150 22.69 9.14 13.78
C PRO A 150 21.82 7.89 13.98
N THR A 151 21.22 7.73 15.15
CA THR A 151 20.45 6.53 15.52
C THR A 151 19.12 6.88 16.16
N GLY A 152 18.17 5.95 16.05
CA GLY A 152 16.87 6.03 16.71
C GLY A 152 16.44 4.65 17.20
N GLU A 153 15.94 4.59 18.44
CA GLU A 153 15.29 3.41 19.00
C GLU A 153 13.84 3.73 19.30
N TYR A 154 12.96 2.74 19.12
CA TYR A 154 11.56 2.93 19.48
C TYR A 154 11.43 2.99 20.99
N THR A 155 10.98 4.14 21.50
CA THR A 155 10.92 4.41 22.95
C THR A 155 9.57 4.08 23.57
N GLY A 156 8.57 3.67 22.76
CA GLY A 156 7.21 3.40 23.23
C GLY A 156 7.11 2.12 24.07
N ALA A 157 5.88 1.62 24.28
CA ALA A 157 5.67 0.39 25.03
C ALA A 157 6.47 -0.77 24.40
N ALA A 158 7.39 -1.35 25.17
CA ALA A 158 8.26 -2.43 24.72
C ALA A 158 8.02 -3.70 25.58
N PRO A 159 8.09 -4.91 25.00
CA PRO A 159 8.37 -5.19 23.59
C PRO A 159 7.17 -4.89 22.66
N ILE A 160 7.44 -4.71 21.37
CA ILE A 160 6.40 -4.66 20.33
C ILE A 160 5.93 -6.09 20.09
N VAL A 161 4.66 -6.35 20.36
CA VAL A 161 4.06 -7.69 20.22
C VAL A 161 3.42 -7.82 18.83
N ALA A 162 4.02 -8.66 17.98
CA ALA A 162 3.43 -9.08 16.72
C ALA A 162 2.56 -10.33 16.95
N THR A 163 1.28 -10.25 16.60
CA THR A 163 0.29 -11.30 16.87
C THR A 163 0.23 -12.38 15.78
N GLY A 164 0.84 -12.13 14.62
CA GLY A 164 0.76 -12.99 13.43
C GLY A 164 -0.38 -12.65 12.47
N THR A 165 -0.96 -11.46 12.60
CA THR A 165 -2.07 -10.93 11.78
C THR A 165 -1.98 -9.41 11.70
N GLY A 166 -2.56 -8.82 10.65
CA GLY A 166 -2.83 -7.39 10.55
C GLY A 166 -1.60 -6.49 10.64
N VAL A 167 -1.79 -5.33 11.28
CA VAL A 167 -0.81 -4.25 11.39
C VAL A 167 -0.67 -3.77 12.83
N VAL A 168 0.56 -3.47 13.25
CA VAL A 168 0.86 -2.65 14.43
C VAL A 168 1.38 -1.30 13.93
N ALA A 169 0.69 -0.21 14.28
CA ALA A 169 0.96 1.13 13.78
C ALA A 169 1.44 2.09 14.88
N SER A 170 1.81 3.31 14.48
CA SER A 170 2.34 4.37 15.36
C SER A 170 3.68 4.00 16.00
N LEU A 171 4.53 3.29 15.25
CA LEU A 171 5.85 2.86 15.71
C LEU A 171 6.94 3.88 15.35
N ASP A 172 6.70 5.15 15.64
CA ASP A 172 7.56 6.22 15.14
C ASP A 172 8.92 6.28 15.86
N LEU A 173 9.95 6.65 15.11
CA LEU A 173 11.36 6.69 15.50
C LEU A 173 11.90 8.10 15.28
N VAL A 174 12.78 8.55 16.17
CA VAL A 174 13.50 9.83 16.00
C VAL A 174 14.99 9.54 15.87
N LEU A 175 15.59 9.92 14.75
CA LEU A 175 17.03 9.92 14.58
C LEU A 175 17.63 11.06 15.39
N LYS A 176 18.52 10.71 16.31
CA LYS A 176 19.32 11.62 17.12
C LYS A 176 20.77 11.51 16.67
N ASP A 177 21.49 12.63 16.78
CA ASP A 177 22.93 12.65 16.51
C ASP A 177 23.64 11.64 17.41
N ALA A 178 24.78 11.11 16.92
CA ALA A 178 25.50 10.06 17.62
C ALA A 178 25.84 10.46 19.07
N SER A 179 25.22 9.75 20.00
CA SER A 179 25.48 9.90 21.43
C SER A 179 26.52 8.87 21.87
N PRO A 180 27.40 9.18 22.83
CA PRO A 180 28.27 8.19 23.47
C PRO A 180 27.52 7.13 24.28
N ALA A 181 26.18 7.21 24.36
CA ALA A 181 25.34 6.19 24.98
C ALA A 181 25.41 4.86 24.22
N ARG A 182 25.39 3.74 24.96
CA ARG A 182 25.34 2.41 24.36
C ARG A 182 23.99 2.20 23.68
N THR A 183 24.00 2.01 22.36
CA THR A 183 22.85 1.55 21.58
C THR A 183 22.59 0.06 21.85
N ALA A 184 21.34 -0.34 21.68
CA ALA A 184 20.90 -1.74 21.75
C ALA A 184 21.58 -2.63 20.70
N ILE A 185 21.90 -2.06 19.54
CA ILE A 185 22.60 -2.66 18.41
C ILE A 185 24.09 -2.28 18.46
N PRO A 186 25.03 -3.23 18.45
CA PRO A 186 26.47 -2.93 18.41
C PRO A 186 26.90 -2.24 17.11
N VAL A 187 27.83 -1.29 17.22
CA VAL A 187 28.57 -0.77 16.05
C VAL A 187 29.25 -1.91 15.29
N GLY A 188 29.24 -1.84 13.96
CA GLY A 188 29.71 -2.89 13.05
C GLY A 188 28.67 -3.96 12.75
N THR A 189 27.45 -3.86 13.29
CA THR A 189 26.34 -4.75 12.89
C THR A 189 26.00 -4.49 11.43
N SER A 190 26.15 -5.52 10.59
CA SER A 190 25.78 -5.45 9.19
C SER A 190 24.29 -5.72 9.02
N PHE A 191 23.65 -4.81 8.30
CA PHE A 191 22.30 -4.94 7.78
C PHE A 191 22.37 -5.28 6.28
N ASN A 192 23.45 -5.87 5.77
CA ASN A 192 23.53 -6.35 4.39
C ASN A 192 23.29 -7.85 4.32
N ALA A 193 22.02 -8.26 4.24
CA ALA A 193 21.72 -9.68 3.99
C ALA A 193 21.86 -10.08 2.51
N SER A 194 21.93 -9.13 1.56
CA SER A 194 22.32 -9.42 0.18
C SER A 194 22.82 -8.17 -0.56
N ALA A 195 23.88 -8.31 -1.35
CA ALA A 195 24.47 -7.26 -2.19
C ALA A 195 23.54 -6.72 -3.32
N ALA A 196 22.25 -7.10 -3.30
CA ALA A 196 21.25 -6.79 -4.32
C ALA A 196 20.29 -5.64 -3.93
N ARG A 197 20.43 -5.02 -2.76
CA ARG A 197 19.49 -4.01 -2.28
C ARG A 197 20.09 -2.61 -2.31
N SER A 198 19.98 -1.96 -3.46
CA SER A 198 20.25 -0.52 -3.64
C SER A 198 18.98 0.33 -3.78
N HIS A 199 17.78 -0.27 -3.67
CA HIS A 199 16.52 0.47 -3.86
C HIS A 199 15.83 0.73 -2.52
N SER A 200 15.26 1.94 -2.41
CA SER A 200 14.46 2.35 -1.27
C SER A 200 13.04 1.76 -1.35
N THR A 201 12.49 1.31 -0.21
CA THR A 201 11.07 0.90 -0.12
C THR A 201 10.13 2.03 0.29
N GLN A 202 10.67 3.21 0.56
CA GLN A 202 9.91 4.42 0.89
C GLN A 202 9.11 4.92 -0.33
N ALA A 203 7.87 5.37 -0.09
CA ALA A 203 7.02 5.95 -1.14
C ALA A 203 7.69 7.14 -1.83
N GLY A 204 7.58 7.21 -3.16
CA GLY A 204 8.21 8.25 -3.97
C GLY A 204 9.66 7.96 -4.34
N ALA A 205 10.16 6.75 -4.05
CA ALA A 205 11.47 6.32 -4.50
C ALA A 205 11.59 6.43 -6.02
N LEU A 206 12.71 6.98 -6.48
CA LEU A 206 13.01 7.11 -7.91
C LEU A 206 13.55 5.79 -8.46
N ALA A 207 13.03 5.39 -9.61
CA ALA A 207 13.55 4.28 -10.38
C ALA A 207 13.35 4.55 -11.87
N ASP A 208 14.26 4.06 -12.71
CA ASP A 208 14.04 4.05 -14.15
C ASP A 208 13.01 2.96 -14.52
N LEU A 209 12.22 3.16 -15.58
CA LEU A 209 11.28 2.13 -16.05
C LEU A 209 12.01 0.85 -16.50
N ASP A 210 13.26 0.99 -16.98
CA ASP A 210 14.14 -0.11 -17.36
C ASP A 210 14.90 -0.73 -16.17
N ALA A 211 14.66 -0.26 -14.93
CA ALA A 211 15.32 -0.79 -13.76
C ALA A 211 15.06 -2.30 -13.59
N PRO A 212 16.07 -3.11 -13.21
CA PRO A 212 15.91 -4.56 -13.06
C PRO A 212 14.77 -4.97 -12.12
N ILE A 213 14.49 -4.14 -11.11
CA ILE A 213 13.39 -4.35 -10.17
C ILE A 213 12.02 -4.42 -10.88
N PHE A 214 11.82 -3.71 -11.99
CA PHE A 214 10.57 -3.69 -12.75
C PHE A 214 10.49 -4.75 -13.86
N SER A 215 11.44 -5.68 -13.92
CA SER A 215 11.41 -6.76 -14.91
C SER A 215 10.19 -7.68 -14.73
N ALA A 216 9.75 -8.30 -15.83
CA ALA A 216 8.71 -9.33 -15.82
C ALA A 216 9.06 -10.53 -14.91
N GLU A 217 10.35 -10.85 -14.74
CA GLU A 217 10.80 -11.89 -13.80
C GLU A 217 10.45 -11.52 -12.36
N ASN A 218 10.70 -10.26 -11.96
CA ASN A 218 10.31 -9.78 -10.63
C ASN A 218 8.79 -9.67 -10.49
N GLY A 219 8.05 -9.34 -11.56
CA GLY A 219 6.58 -9.41 -11.57
C GLY A 219 6.07 -10.82 -11.27
N THR A 220 6.66 -11.81 -11.95
CA THR A 220 6.41 -13.24 -11.72
C THR A 220 6.77 -13.66 -10.29
N ARG A 221 7.91 -13.20 -9.76
CA ARG A 221 8.32 -13.45 -8.38
C ARG A 221 7.35 -12.84 -7.36
N GLY A 222 6.87 -11.63 -7.59
CA GLY A 222 5.86 -10.99 -6.76
C GLY A 222 4.52 -11.74 -6.71
N TYR A 223 4.23 -12.55 -7.73
CA TYR A 223 3.04 -13.40 -7.77
C TYR A 223 3.24 -14.77 -7.10
N TRP A 224 4.37 -15.45 -7.34
CA TRP A 224 4.60 -16.82 -6.86
C TRP A 224 5.42 -16.92 -5.56
N ALA A 225 6.12 -15.86 -5.17
CA ALA A 225 6.90 -15.75 -3.93
C ALA A 225 6.71 -14.37 -3.28
N PRO A 226 5.47 -14.03 -2.86
CA PRO A 226 5.12 -12.68 -2.42
C PRO A 226 5.84 -12.24 -1.14
N MET A 227 6.21 -13.16 -0.23
CA MET A 227 6.94 -12.83 0.99
C MET A 227 8.40 -12.52 0.68
N GLU A 228 9.05 -13.34 -0.15
CA GLU A 228 10.41 -13.06 -0.63
C GLU A 228 10.45 -11.71 -1.37
N PHE A 229 9.49 -11.49 -2.28
CA PHE A 229 9.37 -10.22 -2.99
C PHE A 229 9.20 -9.06 -2.02
N PHE A 230 8.25 -9.12 -1.08
CA PHE A 230 8.03 -8.02 -0.14
C PHE A 230 9.28 -7.74 0.71
N LYS A 231 9.97 -8.78 1.18
CA LYS A 231 11.21 -8.59 1.95
C LYS A 231 12.32 -7.95 1.11
N ALA A 232 12.40 -8.26 -0.19
CA ALA A 232 13.42 -7.75 -1.08
C ALA A 232 13.09 -6.36 -1.61
N ALA A 233 11.91 -6.19 -2.18
CA ALA A 233 11.42 -5.06 -2.94
C ALA A 233 10.54 -4.09 -2.15
N GLY A 234 9.93 -4.56 -1.05
CA GLY A 234 8.73 -3.96 -0.48
C GLY A 234 7.52 -4.10 -1.42
N GLY A 235 6.45 -3.38 -1.12
CA GLY A 235 5.53 -2.90 -2.16
C GLY A 235 5.52 -1.38 -2.08
N ASN A 236 5.64 -0.69 -3.21
CA ASN A 236 5.97 0.73 -3.20
C ASN A 236 5.27 1.51 -4.32
N VAL A 237 5.11 2.82 -4.12
CA VAL A 237 4.73 3.76 -5.17
C VAL A 237 6.02 4.42 -5.67
N TYR A 238 6.43 4.06 -6.87
CA TYR A 238 7.63 4.57 -7.52
C TYR A 238 7.34 5.77 -8.39
N PHE A 239 8.29 6.70 -8.42
CA PHE A 239 8.33 7.79 -9.37
C PHE A 239 9.44 7.55 -10.39
N LEU A 240 9.25 8.00 -11.63
CA LEU A 240 10.31 8.00 -12.65
C LEU A 240 11.10 9.31 -12.67
N GLU A 241 10.58 10.33 -11.99
CA GLU A 241 11.14 11.67 -11.92
C GLU A 241 10.72 12.32 -10.59
N PRO A 242 11.48 13.30 -10.06
CA PRO A 242 11.10 14.02 -8.85
C PRO A 242 9.67 14.58 -8.93
N PHE A 243 8.99 14.64 -7.79
CA PHE A 243 7.64 15.19 -7.72
C PHE A 243 7.58 16.64 -8.24
N ASP A 244 6.61 16.93 -9.11
CA ASP A 244 6.31 18.27 -9.60
C ASP A 244 4.88 18.68 -9.18
N PRO A 245 4.72 19.71 -8.32
CA PRO A 245 3.41 20.12 -7.81
C PRO A 245 2.49 20.71 -8.89
N ASN A 246 2.98 21.00 -10.09
CA ASN A 246 2.18 21.56 -11.19
C ASN A 246 1.59 20.49 -12.11
N ARG A 247 1.98 19.23 -11.93
CA ARG A 247 1.50 18.10 -12.73
C ARG A 247 0.54 17.25 -11.90
N ILE A 248 -0.46 16.67 -12.55
CA ILE A 248 -1.41 15.77 -11.90
C ILE A 248 -0.79 14.37 -11.83
N PRO A 249 -0.58 13.79 -10.63
CA PRO A 249 -0.21 12.40 -10.50
C PRO A 249 -1.22 11.45 -11.16
N ILE A 250 -0.71 10.52 -11.97
CA ILE A 250 -1.47 9.37 -12.45
C ILE A 250 -0.82 8.12 -11.87
N LEU A 251 -1.50 7.46 -10.94
CA LEU A 251 -1.06 6.19 -10.38
C LEU A 251 -1.49 5.03 -11.27
N PHE A 252 -0.52 4.33 -11.85
CA PHE A 252 -0.70 3.08 -12.55
C PHE A 252 -0.55 1.88 -11.61
N VAL A 253 -1.52 0.97 -11.64
CA VAL A 253 -1.59 -0.21 -10.77
C VAL A 253 -1.72 -1.48 -11.60
N HIS A 254 -0.68 -2.32 -11.59
CA HIS A 254 -0.61 -3.53 -12.40
C HIS A 254 -1.48 -4.69 -11.84
N GLY A 255 -1.69 -5.71 -12.67
CA GLY A 255 -2.42 -6.94 -12.33
C GLY A 255 -1.53 -8.09 -11.81
N ALA A 256 -2.09 -9.30 -11.81
CA ALA A 256 -1.39 -10.52 -11.41
C ALA A 256 -0.13 -10.76 -12.26
N GLY A 257 1.02 -10.92 -11.60
CA GLY A 257 2.32 -11.13 -12.27
C GLY A 257 2.87 -9.91 -13.04
N GLY A 258 2.14 -8.79 -13.05
CA GLY A 258 2.51 -7.59 -13.80
C GLY A 258 3.63 -6.78 -13.18
N SER A 259 4.04 -5.73 -13.89
CA SER A 259 5.13 -4.84 -13.53
C SER A 259 4.90 -3.40 -14.04
N PRO A 260 5.65 -2.40 -13.56
CA PRO A 260 5.61 -1.05 -14.13
C PRO A 260 5.92 -1.03 -15.63
N GLN A 261 6.74 -1.95 -16.14
CA GLN A 261 7.10 -2.01 -17.56
C GLN A 261 5.90 -2.30 -18.47
N ASP A 262 4.84 -2.95 -17.96
CA ASP A 262 3.63 -3.25 -18.71
C ASP A 262 2.90 -1.96 -19.15
N TRP A 263 3.12 -0.86 -18.43
CA TRP A 263 2.54 0.46 -18.69
C TRP A 263 3.37 1.33 -19.63
N ARG A 264 4.45 0.80 -20.22
CA ARG A 264 5.38 1.58 -21.07
C ARG A 264 4.67 2.36 -22.18
N TYR A 265 3.69 1.73 -22.84
CA TYR A 265 2.93 2.42 -23.89
C TYR A 265 2.20 3.66 -23.35
N PHE A 266 1.51 3.54 -22.20
CA PHE A 266 0.86 4.69 -21.56
C PHE A 266 1.88 5.75 -21.15
N PHE A 267 3.00 5.35 -20.55
CA PHE A 267 4.07 6.26 -20.14
C PHE A 267 4.68 7.05 -21.32
N ASP A 268 4.92 6.38 -22.45
CA ASP A 268 5.55 7.00 -23.62
C ASP A 268 4.62 7.99 -24.34
N HIS A 269 3.30 7.80 -24.24
CA HIS A 269 2.31 8.57 -25.00
C HIS A 269 1.53 9.61 -24.17
N ILE A 270 1.59 9.54 -22.84
CA ILE A 270 0.92 10.50 -21.96
C ILE A 270 1.59 11.87 -22.02
N ASP A 271 0.80 12.94 -21.94
CA ASP A 271 1.33 14.30 -21.88
C ASP A 271 2.00 14.57 -20.53
N ARG A 272 3.31 14.26 -20.46
CA ARG A 272 4.13 14.43 -19.25
C ARG A 272 4.39 15.88 -18.86
N SER A 273 3.98 16.86 -19.66
CA SER A 273 3.97 18.26 -19.24
C SER A 273 2.80 18.58 -18.30
N ARG A 274 1.78 17.72 -18.29
CA ARG A 274 0.54 17.88 -17.51
C ARG A 274 0.37 16.79 -16.45
N TYR A 275 0.79 15.57 -16.76
CA TYR A 275 0.64 14.41 -15.91
C TYR A 275 1.98 13.91 -15.42
N GLN A 276 2.02 13.39 -14.20
CA GLN A 276 3.18 12.71 -13.65
C GLN A 276 2.85 11.24 -13.38
N PRO A 277 3.33 10.31 -14.22
CA PRO A 277 3.16 8.87 -14.02
C PRO A 277 3.83 8.38 -12.73
N TRP A 278 3.06 7.70 -11.88
CA TRP A 278 3.50 6.96 -10.71
C TRP A 278 3.13 5.48 -10.87
N PHE A 279 3.88 4.58 -10.26
CA PHE A 279 3.66 3.14 -10.39
C PHE A 279 3.56 2.48 -9.02
N PHE A 280 2.40 1.90 -8.70
CA PHE A 280 2.29 1.02 -7.54
C PHE A 280 2.77 -0.37 -7.94
N TYR A 281 3.96 -0.75 -7.47
CA TYR A 281 4.54 -2.06 -7.71
C TYR A 281 4.54 -2.87 -6.42
N TYR A 282 3.79 -3.97 -6.42
CA TYR A 282 3.45 -4.73 -5.23
C TYR A 282 3.46 -6.24 -5.49
N PRO A 283 3.64 -7.08 -4.45
CA PRO A 283 3.55 -8.53 -4.61
C PRO A 283 2.11 -8.95 -4.89
N SER A 284 1.74 -9.05 -6.17
CA SER A 284 0.38 -9.40 -6.61
C SER A 284 -0.09 -10.80 -6.16
N GLY A 285 0.79 -11.65 -5.65
CA GLY A 285 0.44 -12.92 -5.02
C GLY A 285 -0.08 -12.78 -3.58
N ALA A 286 0.18 -11.66 -2.91
CA ALA A 286 -0.26 -11.42 -1.55
C ALA A 286 -1.78 -11.14 -1.48
N ALA A 287 -2.35 -11.25 -0.28
CA ALA A 287 -3.77 -10.96 -0.06
C ALA A 287 -4.11 -9.51 -0.50
N LEU A 288 -5.20 -9.35 -1.24
CA LEU A 288 -5.61 -8.10 -1.86
C LEU A 288 -5.98 -7.04 -0.82
N ASP A 289 -6.58 -7.43 0.31
CA ASP A 289 -6.83 -6.53 1.43
C ASP A 289 -5.54 -5.94 2.01
N SER A 290 -4.47 -6.73 2.07
CA SER A 290 -3.16 -6.27 2.54
C SER A 290 -2.54 -5.29 1.56
N MET A 291 -2.67 -5.55 0.26
CA MET A 291 -2.14 -4.67 -0.79
C MET A 291 -2.94 -3.36 -0.89
N ALA A 292 -4.25 -3.40 -0.67
CA ALA A 292 -5.09 -2.21 -0.60
C ALA A 292 -4.72 -1.31 0.59
N TYR A 293 -4.44 -1.90 1.76
CA TYR A 293 -4.00 -1.15 2.92
C TYR A 293 -2.55 -0.64 2.79
N LEU A 294 -1.67 -1.41 2.15
CA LEU A 294 -0.33 -0.93 1.78
C LEU A 294 -0.42 0.28 0.83
N LEU A 295 -1.28 0.21 -0.18
CA LEU A 295 -1.52 1.33 -1.09
C LEU A 295 -2.01 2.58 -0.33
N TYR A 296 -2.96 2.41 0.60
CA TYR A 296 -3.38 3.48 1.51
C TYR A 296 -2.19 4.11 2.22
N TRP A 297 -1.32 3.31 2.88
CA TRP A 297 -0.16 3.84 3.59
C TRP A 297 0.82 4.57 2.68
N LYS A 298 1.10 4.04 1.49
CA LYS A 298 2.00 4.71 0.53
C LYS A 298 1.43 6.04 0.06
N LEU A 299 0.16 6.07 -0.35
CA LEU A 299 -0.51 7.30 -0.75
C LEU A 299 -0.65 8.29 0.41
N PHE A 300 -0.84 7.81 1.64
CA PHE A 300 -0.95 8.66 2.82
C PHE A 300 0.37 9.37 3.11
N ASN A 301 1.48 8.64 3.07
CA ASN A 301 2.81 9.22 3.23
C ASN A 301 3.15 10.22 2.11
N LEU A 302 2.74 9.94 0.87
CA LEU A 302 2.91 10.87 -0.24
C LEU A 302 2.04 12.12 -0.08
N GLN A 303 0.78 11.97 0.31
CA GLN A 303 -0.13 13.09 0.54
C GLN A 303 0.37 13.98 1.67
N LEU A 304 0.82 13.37 2.76
CA LEU A 304 1.41 14.05 3.91
C LEU A 304 2.68 14.83 3.55
N ARG A 305 3.45 14.35 2.57
CA ARG A 305 4.71 15.00 2.14
C ARG A 305 4.48 16.09 1.09
N TYR A 306 3.62 15.82 0.11
CA TYR A 306 3.53 16.62 -1.12
C TYR A 306 2.25 17.45 -1.22
N HIS A 307 1.23 17.16 -0.41
CA HIS A 307 -0.04 17.87 -0.39
C HIS A 307 -0.65 18.06 -1.79
N PHE A 308 -0.54 17.03 -2.65
CA PHE A 308 -1.06 17.11 -4.02
C PHE A 308 -2.58 17.30 -4.00
N GLU A 309 -3.10 18.06 -4.96
CA GLU A 309 -4.52 18.47 -4.95
C GLU A 309 -5.44 17.46 -5.66
N THR A 310 -4.87 16.70 -6.60
CA THR A 310 -5.60 15.78 -7.47
C THR A 310 -4.75 14.54 -7.71
N LEU A 311 -5.40 13.38 -7.76
CA LEU A 311 -4.82 12.09 -8.10
C LEU A 311 -5.78 11.36 -9.04
N TYR A 312 -5.24 10.86 -10.14
CA TYR A 312 -5.93 9.92 -11.01
C TYR A 312 -5.34 8.53 -10.81
N ILE A 313 -6.18 7.50 -10.83
CA ILE A 313 -5.76 6.12 -10.64
C ILE A 313 -6.21 5.30 -11.84
N THR A 314 -5.29 4.58 -12.44
CA THR A 314 -5.54 3.68 -13.58
C THR A 314 -5.05 2.30 -13.20
N ALA A 315 -5.92 1.31 -13.25
CA ALA A 315 -5.61 -0.02 -12.78
C ALA A 315 -5.96 -1.08 -13.83
N HIS A 316 -5.12 -2.11 -13.90
CA HIS A 316 -5.31 -3.23 -14.80
C HIS A 316 -5.61 -4.51 -14.03
N SER A 317 -6.53 -5.32 -14.54
CA SER A 317 -6.81 -6.66 -14.04
C SER A 317 -7.06 -6.63 -12.52
N MET A 318 -6.41 -7.51 -11.76
CA MET A 318 -6.48 -7.60 -10.30
C MET A 318 -6.09 -6.29 -9.57
N GLY A 319 -5.32 -5.41 -10.18
CA GLY A 319 -5.01 -4.09 -9.63
C GLY A 319 -6.25 -3.23 -9.42
N GLY A 320 -7.30 -3.41 -10.24
CA GLY A 320 -8.58 -2.73 -10.05
C GLY A 320 -9.31 -3.14 -8.79
N LEU A 321 -9.17 -4.41 -8.36
CA LEU A 321 -9.70 -4.89 -7.09
C LEU A 321 -9.00 -4.21 -5.90
N VAL A 322 -7.67 -4.11 -5.96
CA VAL A 322 -6.85 -3.42 -4.95
C VAL A 322 -7.25 -1.94 -4.82
N VAL A 323 -7.35 -1.23 -5.94
CA VAL A 323 -7.72 0.19 -5.96
C VAL A 323 -9.14 0.39 -5.44
N ARG A 324 -10.10 -0.44 -5.87
CA ARG A 324 -11.48 -0.33 -5.39
C ARG A 324 -11.55 -0.55 -3.88
N THR A 325 -10.91 -1.59 -3.35
CA THR A 325 -10.87 -1.84 -1.90
C THR A 325 -10.23 -0.68 -1.13
N PHE A 326 -9.13 -0.10 -1.65
CA PHE A 326 -8.53 1.11 -1.10
C PHE A 326 -9.55 2.27 -1.05
N LEU A 327 -10.24 2.56 -2.16
CA LEU A 327 -11.21 3.65 -2.24
C LEU A 327 -12.44 3.40 -1.33
N LEU A 328 -12.88 2.15 -1.16
CA LEU A 328 -14.00 1.82 -0.27
C LEU A 328 -13.64 2.02 1.20
N ASN A 329 -12.44 1.61 1.59
CA ASN A 329 -12.03 1.64 2.99
C ASN A 329 -11.46 2.99 3.42
N HIS A 330 -10.84 3.72 2.49
CA HIS A 330 -10.08 4.93 2.78
C HIS A 330 -10.32 6.10 1.81
N GLY A 331 -11.20 5.96 0.81
CA GLY A 331 -11.41 7.01 -0.19
C GLY A 331 -11.95 8.32 0.38
N ASP A 332 -12.73 8.26 1.47
CA ASP A 332 -13.17 9.47 2.20
C ASP A 332 -12.00 10.24 2.83
N GLN A 333 -10.88 9.56 3.12
CA GLN A 333 -9.63 10.16 3.60
C GLN A 333 -8.73 10.64 2.45
N PHE A 334 -9.09 10.31 1.20
CA PHE A 334 -8.39 10.70 -0.03
C PHE A 334 -9.31 11.47 -1.00
N PRO A 335 -9.84 12.64 -0.61
CA PRO A 335 -10.65 13.46 -1.51
C PRO A 335 -9.87 13.92 -2.75
N GLN A 336 -8.55 13.80 -2.78
CA GLN A 336 -7.69 14.07 -3.94
C GLN A 336 -7.91 13.05 -5.05
N ALA A 337 -8.37 11.83 -4.76
CA ALA A 337 -8.71 10.85 -5.79
C ALA A 337 -9.95 11.33 -6.55
N LYS A 338 -9.78 11.72 -7.82
CA LYS A 338 -10.85 12.29 -8.66
C LYS A 338 -11.29 11.39 -9.80
N LEU A 339 -10.41 10.49 -10.25
CA LEU A 339 -10.66 9.60 -11.37
C LEU A 339 -10.13 8.21 -11.05
N PHE A 340 -10.96 7.20 -11.32
CA PHE A 340 -10.56 5.81 -11.36
C PHE A 340 -10.90 5.21 -12.73
N VAL A 341 -9.91 4.69 -13.44
CA VAL A 341 -10.09 3.94 -14.68
C VAL A 341 -9.64 2.51 -14.47
N SER A 342 -10.51 1.54 -14.72
CA SER A 342 -10.16 0.12 -14.69
C SER A 342 -10.07 -0.46 -16.10
N LEU A 343 -9.08 -1.31 -16.34
CA LEU A 343 -8.85 -2.03 -17.58
C LEU A 343 -8.92 -3.54 -17.30
N SER A 344 -9.92 -4.24 -17.85
CA SER A 344 -10.08 -5.71 -17.76
C SER A 344 -10.05 -6.26 -16.33
N THR A 345 -10.69 -5.56 -15.38
CA THR A 345 -10.73 -5.98 -13.96
C THR A 345 -11.78 -7.08 -13.72
N PRO A 346 -11.43 -8.19 -13.06
CA PRO A 346 -12.36 -9.29 -12.75
C PRO A 346 -13.30 -8.96 -11.58
N TRP A 347 -14.31 -8.12 -11.79
CA TRP A 347 -15.22 -7.64 -10.73
C TRP A 347 -16.07 -8.72 -10.06
N ALA A 348 -16.24 -9.89 -10.68
CA ALA A 348 -16.90 -11.06 -10.07
C ALA A 348 -15.91 -12.12 -9.54
N GLY A 349 -14.61 -11.81 -9.52
CA GLY A 349 -13.57 -12.77 -9.18
C GLY A 349 -13.31 -13.72 -10.35
N GLU A 350 -12.67 -14.85 -10.07
CA GLU A 350 -12.33 -15.83 -11.12
C GLU A 350 -12.55 -17.26 -10.62
N ALA A 351 -13.28 -18.06 -11.40
CA ALA A 351 -13.64 -19.43 -11.02
C ALA A 351 -12.41 -20.34 -10.95
N THR A 352 -11.37 -20.06 -11.74
CA THR A 352 -10.12 -20.82 -11.67
C THR A 352 -9.35 -20.58 -10.37
N ALA A 353 -9.52 -19.42 -9.72
CA ALA A 353 -8.94 -19.16 -8.41
C ALA A 353 -9.60 -20.04 -7.34
N GLU A 354 -10.93 -20.19 -7.37
CA GLU A 354 -11.68 -21.11 -6.50
C GLU A 354 -11.25 -22.57 -6.68
N LEU A 355 -11.11 -23.02 -7.93
CA LEU A 355 -10.57 -24.36 -8.22
C LEU A 355 -9.14 -24.53 -7.69
N GLY A 356 -8.30 -23.51 -7.85
CA GLY A 356 -6.93 -23.47 -7.32
C GLY A 356 -6.90 -23.60 -5.80
N VAL A 357 -7.73 -22.84 -5.07
CA VAL A 357 -7.85 -22.92 -3.62
C VAL A 357 -8.31 -24.32 -3.17
N LYS A 358 -9.25 -24.93 -3.89
CA LYS A 358 -9.82 -26.23 -3.53
C LYS A 358 -8.90 -27.42 -3.82
N HIS A 359 -8.10 -27.35 -4.88
CA HIS A 359 -7.39 -28.52 -5.41
C HIS A 359 -5.86 -28.39 -5.44
N SER A 360 -5.30 -27.20 -5.30
CA SER A 360 -3.85 -27.02 -5.33
C SER A 360 -3.21 -27.42 -4.00
N PRO A 361 -2.05 -28.11 -4.01
CA PRO A 361 -1.29 -28.40 -2.79
C PRO A 361 -0.67 -27.14 -2.16
N ALA A 362 -0.63 -26.02 -2.89
CA ALA A 362 -0.16 -24.72 -2.41
C ALA A 362 -1.05 -23.60 -2.96
N VAL A 363 -1.49 -22.71 -2.08
CA VAL A 363 -2.45 -21.64 -2.41
C VAL A 363 -1.76 -20.29 -2.34
N VAL A 364 -1.82 -19.56 -3.46
CA VAL A 364 -1.41 -18.15 -3.52
C VAL A 364 -2.46 -17.33 -2.74
N PRO A 365 -2.06 -16.48 -1.76
CA PRO A 365 -2.99 -15.71 -0.96
C PRO A 365 -4.05 -14.93 -1.76
N SER A 366 -3.69 -14.29 -2.88
CA SER A 366 -4.65 -13.56 -3.72
C SER A 366 -5.74 -14.44 -4.35
N TRP A 367 -5.51 -15.75 -4.51
CA TRP A 367 -6.54 -16.66 -5.01
C TRP A 367 -7.70 -16.80 -4.03
N ILE A 368 -7.43 -16.73 -2.73
CA ILE A 368 -8.46 -16.79 -1.69
C ILE A 368 -9.42 -15.61 -1.83
N ASP A 369 -8.86 -14.42 -2.09
CA ASP A 369 -9.62 -13.17 -2.25
C ASP A 369 -10.36 -13.08 -3.59
N MET A 370 -9.89 -13.78 -4.63
CA MET A 370 -10.51 -13.80 -5.96
C MET A 370 -11.65 -14.82 -6.11
N GLN A 371 -11.97 -15.60 -5.07
CA GLN A 371 -13.08 -16.54 -5.12
C GLN A 371 -14.41 -15.79 -5.26
N PRO A 372 -15.26 -16.10 -6.26
CA PRO A 372 -16.50 -15.33 -6.51
C PRO A 372 -17.44 -15.20 -5.31
N GLN A 373 -17.49 -16.24 -4.46
CA GLN A 373 -18.31 -16.26 -3.24
C GLN A 373 -17.50 -15.99 -1.96
N GLY A 374 -16.22 -15.65 -2.08
CA GLY A 374 -15.34 -15.36 -0.95
C GLY A 374 -15.65 -14.02 -0.28
N ARG A 375 -15.21 -13.87 0.98
CA ARG A 375 -15.44 -12.66 1.80
C ARG A 375 -15.05 -11.37 1.07
N PHE A 376 -13.87 -11.34 0.47
CA PHE A 376 -13.35 -10.18 -0.26
C PHE A 376 -14.27 -9.76 -1.42
N MET A 377 -14.63 -10.69 -2.31
CA MET A 377 -15.49 -10.39 -3.47
C MET A 377 -16.90 -9.96 -3.10
N GLN A 378 -17.42 -10.43 -1.96
CA GLN A 378 -18.71 -10.00 -1.42
C GLN A 378 -18.62 -8.58 -0.83
N ALA A 379 -17.54 -8.28 -0.10
CA ALA A 379 -17.32 -6.96 0.49
C ALA A 379 -17.07 -5.86 -0.56
N LEU A 380 -16.53 -6.21 -1.72
CA LEU A 380 -16.12 -5.28 -2.79
C LEU A 380 -17.25 -4.36 -3.30
N PHE A 381 -18.52 -4.76 -3.18
CA PHE A 381 -19.67 -3.94 -3.59
C PHE A 381 -20.68 -3.72 -2.45
N ALA A 382 -20.28 -3.96 -1.20
CA ALA A 382 -21.11 -3.69 -0.02
C ALA A 382 -21.36 -2.19 0.20
N ARG A 383 -20.44 -1.35 -0.29
CA ARG A 383 -20.54 0.11 -0.31
C ARG A 383 -20.24 0.63 -1.72
N ARG A 384 -20.78 1.81 -2.04
CA ARG A 384 -20.48 2.51 -3.30
C ARG A 384 -19.13 3.21 -3.21
N LEU A 385 -18.48 3.42 -4.36
CA LEU A 385 -17.32 4.32 -4.44
C LEU A 385 -17.66 5.73 -3.93
N PRO A 386 -16.67 6.47 -3.39
CA PRO A 386 -16.88 7.85 -2.99
C PRO A 386 -17.44 8.69 -4.16
N PRO A 387 -18.46 9.54 -3.92
CA PRO A 387 -19.15 10.27 -4.99
C PRO A 387 -18.26 11.30 -5.71
N THR A 388 -17.10 11.61 -5.13
CA THR A 388 -16.09 12.51 -5.70
C THR A 388 -15.19 11.83 -6.75
N VAL A 389 -15.24 10.50 -6.87
CA VAL A 389 -14.44 9.73 -7.83
C VAL A 389 -15.27 9.45 -9.07
N ASP A 390 -14.84 9.96 -10.21
CA ASP A 390 -15.41 9.59 -11.50
C ASP A 390 -14.83 8.21 -11.91
N TYR A 391 -15.68 7.19 -12.03
CA TYR A 391 -15.25 5.82 -12.37
C TYR A 391 -15.56 5.47 -13.83
N TYR A 392 -14.58 4.93 -14.55
CA TYR A 392 -14.70 4.46 -15.93
C TYR A 392 -14.23 3.00 -16.06
N LEU A 393 -15.03 2.19 -16.73
CA LEU A 393 -14.77 0.76 -16.94
C LEU A 393 -14.41 0.50 -18.40
N LEU A 394 -13.18 0.06 -18.66
CA LEU A 394 -12.71 -0.37 -19.96
C LEU A 394 -12.43 -1.89 -19.91
N PHE A 395 -12.81 -2.64 -20.93
CA PHE A 395 -12.62 -4.09 -20.98
C PHE A 395 -12.27 -4.59 -22.38
N GLY A 396 -11.47 -5.66 -22.44
CA GLY A 396 -11.13 -6.38 -23.66
C GLY A 396 -12.10 -7.55 -23.93
N HIS A 397 -12.18 -8.05 -25.15
CA HIS A 397 -13.03 -9.20 -25.48
C HIS A 397 -12.45 -10.14 -26.56
N LYS A 398 -11.12 -10.09 -26.78
CA LYS A 398 -10.42 -10.86 -27.82
C LYS A 398 -9.92 -12.24 -27.37
N GLY A 399 -10.48 -12.81 -26.31
CA GLY A 399 -10.05 -14.12 -25.79
C GLY A 399 -10.49 -15.34 -26.60
N GLY A 400 -11.46 -15.15 -27.50
CA GLY A 400 -12.09 -16.21 -28.27
C GLY A 400 -13.10 -17.04 -27.47
N TYR A 401 -14.11 -17.56 -28.17
CA TYR A 401 -15.11 -18.47 -27.63
C TYR A 401 -14.65 -19.92 -27.77
N SER A 402 -14.87 -20.75 -26.74
CA SER A 402 -14.79 -22.21 -26.86
C SER A 402 -16.00 -22.86 -26.20
N MET A 403 -16.40 -24.07 -26.61
CA MET A 403 -17.53 -24.77 -25.98
C MET A 403 -17.33 -25.02 -24.47
N LEU A 404 -16.10 -24.93 -23.98
CA LEU A 404 -15.72 -25.18 -22.58
C LEU A 404 -15.41 -23.89 -21.79
N ARG A 405 -15.36 -22.73 -22.45
CA ARG A 405 -15.03 -21.45 -21.81
C ARG A 405 -15.91 -20.33 -22.37
N PRO A 406 -16.72 -19.64 -21.52
CA PRO A 406 -17.50 -18.48 -21.92
C PRO A 406 -16.65 -17.37 -22.55
N ASN A 407 -17.30 -16.39 -23.21
CA ASN A 407 -16.63 -15.22 -23.77
C ASN A 407 -15.74 -14.53 -22.73
N ASN A 408 -14.52 -14.18 -23.15
CA ASN A 408 -13.44 -13.72 -22.29
C ASN A 408 -12.48 -12.83 -23.10
N ASP A 409 -11.55 -12.20 -22.40
CA ASP A 409 -10.46 -11.40 -22.99
C ASP A 409 -9.15 -12.21 -23.13
N GLY A 410 -9.18 -13.52 -22.91
CA GLY A 410 -8.03 -14.43 -22.91
C GLY A 410 -7.71 -14.91 -21.50
N THR A 411 -8.04 -14.12 -20.48
CA THR A 411 -7.77 -14.41 -19.06
C THR A 411 -9.05 -14.38 -18.23
N VAL A 412 -9.80 -13.29 -18.31
CA VAL A 412 -10.98 -13.02 -17.50
C VAL A 412 -12.25 -13.14 -18.34
N THR A 413 -13.29 -13.74 -17.77
CA THR A 413 -14.59 -13.83 -18.45
C THR A 413 -15.29 -12.47 -18.52
N LEU A 414 -16.01 -12.21 -19.61
CA LEU A 414 -16.81 -10.98 -19.75
C LEU A 414 -17.83 -10.83 -18.62
N ALA A 415 -18.38 -11.94 -18.12
CA ALA A 415 -19.31 -11.92 -16.99
C ALA A 415 -18.66 -11.37 -15.71
N SER A 416 -17.36 -11.62 -15.52
CA SER A 416 -16.61 -11.06 -14.40
C SER A 416 -16.24 -9.60 -14.64
N GLU A 417 -15.76 -9.25 -15.83
CA GLU A 417 -15.44 -7.86 -16.21
C GLU A 417 -16.65 -6.93 -16.20
N LEU A 418 -17.85 -7.47 -16.46
CA LEU A 418 -19.09 -6.72 -16.56
C LEU A 418 -20.07 -7.06 -15.42
N ARG A 419 -19.58 -7.33 -14.21
CA ARG A 419 -20.45 -7.51 -13.05
C ARG A 419 -21.38 -6.30 -12.87
N ASN A 420 -22.68 -6.54 -12.72
CA ASN A 420 -23.72 -5.49 -12.70
C ASN A 420 -23.43 -4.31 -11.73
N PRO A 421 -23.09 -4.54 -10.45
CA PRO A 421 -22.64 -3.46 -9.55
C PRO A 421 -21.50 -2.57 -10.09
N ALA A 422 -20.52 -3.15 -10.79
CA ALA A 422 -19.42 -2.37 -11.38
C ALA A 422 -19.91 -1.47 -12.51
N GLN A 423 -20.75 -2.02 -13.40
CA GLN A 423 -21.34 -1.23 -14.49
C GLN A 423 -22.25 -0.11 -13.97
N ALA A 424 -23.02 -0.38 -12.90
CA ALA A 424 -23.95 0.60 -12.33
C ALA A 424 -23.26 1.81 -11.68
N GLU A 425 -22.02 1.65 -11.21
CA GLU A 425 -21.22 2.75 -10.65
C GLU A 425 -20.37 3.46 -11.70
N ALA A 426 -20.13 2.84 -12.87
CA ALA A 426 -19.32 3.44 -13.93
C ALA A 426 -20.08 4.58 -14.61
N ARG A 427 -19.38 5.70 -14.83
CA ARG A 427 -19.85 6.82 -15.67
C ARG A 427 -20.11 6.35 -17.09
N MET A 428 -19.19 5.55 -17.62
CA MET A 428 -19.24 4.95 -18.95
C MET A 428 -18.52 3.60 -18.92
N VAL A 429 -18.98 2.71 -19.78
CA VAL A 429 -18.40 1.39 -20.04
C VAL A 429 -17.95 1.33 -21.50
N TYR A 430 -16.70 0.97 -21.76
CA TYR A 430 -16.12 0.87 -23.11
C TYR A 430 -15.54 -0.52 -23.35
N GLY A 431 -15.95 -1.17 -24.44
CA GLY A 431 -15.39 -2.44 -24.89
C GLY A 431 -14.43 -2.27 -26.05
N PHE A 432 -13.37 -3.10 -26.08
CA PHE A 432 -12.35 -3.07 -27.12
C PHE A 432 -12.05 -4.48 -27.63
N ASP A 433 -11.74 -4.59 -28.92
CA ASP A 433 -11.23 -5.83 -29.54
C ASP A 433 -9.75 -6.06 -29.19
N GLU A 434 -9.48 -6.11 -27.90
CA GLU A 434 -8.18 -6.37 -27.30
C GLU A 434 -8.30 -7.57 -26.37
N ASP A 435 -7.19 -8.28 -26.19
CA ASP A 435 -7.05 -9.29 -25.16
C ASP A 435 -6.62 -8.66 -23.82
N HIS A 436 -6.51 -9.49 -22.79
CA HIS A 436 -6.20 -9.08 -21.43
C HIS A 436 -4.94 -8.21 -21.32
N VAL A 437 -3.94 -8.42 -22.19
CA VAL A 437 -2.64 -7.76 -22.11
C VAL A 437 -2.52 -6.65 -23.16
N SER A 438 -2.93 -6.91 -24.40
CA SER A 438 -2.87 -5.96 -25.52
C SER A 438 -3.64 -4.66 -25.26
N ILE A 439 -4.66 -4.68 -24.38
CA ILE A 439 -5.37 -3.49 -23.93
C ILE A 439 -4.44 -2.41 -23.34
N LEU A 440 -3.29 -2.80 -22.76
CA LEU A 440 -2.30 -1.89 -22.18
C LEU A 440 -1.41 -1.19 -23.22
N SER A 441 -1.39 -1.68 -24.45
CA SER A 441 -0.58 -1.14 -25.56
C SER A 441 -1.41 -0.67 -26.75
N SER A 442 -2.74 -0.68 -26.62
CA SER A 442 -3.65 -0.36 -27.71
C SER A 442 -3.76 1.15 -27.96
N PRO A 443 -3.49 1.64 -29.18
CA PRO A 443 -3.70 3.04 -29.53
C PRO A 443 -5.16 3.49 -29.37
N GLN A 444 -6.12 2.60 -29.62
CA GLN A 444 -7.54 2.93 -29.51
C GLN A 444 -7.96 3.09 -28.05
N VAL A 445 -7.52 2.18 -27.18
CA VAL A 445 -7.75 2.28 -25.73
C VAL A 445 -7.13 3.56 -25.19
N PHE A 446 -5.89 3.86 -25.58
CA PHE A 446 -5.19 5.05 -25.11
C PHE A 446 -5.85 6.36 -25.59
N ALA A 447 -6.33 6.41 -26.84
CA ALA A 447 -7.08 7.56 -27.33
C ALA A 447 -8.36 7.80 -26.51
N GLN A 448 -9.09 6.73 -26.17
CA GLN A 448 -10.27 6.83 -25.30
C GLN A 448 -9.89 7.26 -23.88
N TYR A 449 -8.77 6.77 -23.35
CA TYR A 449 -8.23 7.17 -22.06
C TYR A 449 -7.91 8.67 -22.03
N GLN A 450 -7.25 9.21 -23.06
CA GLN A 450 -6.98 10.65 -23.17
C GLN A 450 -8.26 11.48 -23.22
N ALA A 451 -9.29 11.01 -23.92
CA ALA A 451 -10.59 11.69 -23.97
C ALA A 451 -11.27 11.73 -22.59
N ILE A 452 -11.14 10.66 -21.78
CA ILE A 452 -11.63 10.61 -20.40
C ILE A 452 -10.90 11.64 -19.54
N LEU A 453 -9.56 11.69 -19.60
CA LEU A 453 -8.76 12.66 -18.86
C LEU A 453 -9.19 14.10 -19.19
N ALA A 454 -9.31 14.43 -20.47
CA ALA A 454 -9.72 15.76 -20.92
C ALA A 454 -11.12 16.15 -20.41
N ASN A 455 -12.07 15.21 -20.42
CA ASN A 455 -13.43 15.46 -19.91
C ASN A 455 -13.45 15.76 -18.42
N VAL A 456 -12.77 14.93 -17.62
CA VAL A 456 -12.69 15.10 -16.15
C VAL A 456 -12.07 16.45 -15.79
N GLU A 457 -11.04 16.88 -16.51
CA GLU A 457 -10.41 18.17 -16.29
C GLU A 457 -11.29 19.35 -16.72
N GLN A 458 -11.97 19.24 -17.86
CA GLN A 458 -12.92 20.27 -18.29
C GLN A 458 -14.02 20.47 -17.24
N LYS A 459 -14.55 19.37 -16.69
CA LYS A 459 -15.51 19.41 -15.59
C LYS A 459 -14.91 20.07 -14.35
N ALA A 460 -13.69 19.72 -13.96
CA ALA A 460 -13.01 20.33 -12.82
C ALA A 460 -12.80 21.85 -12.98
N ARG A 461 -12.45 22.32 -14.17
CA ARG A 461 -12.30 23.76 -14.48
C ARG A 461 -13.63 24.53 -14.41
N SER A 462 -14.74 23.87 -14.74
CA SER A 462 -16.08 24.47 -14.70
C SER A 462 -16.72 24.48 -13.30
N GLY A 463 -16.17 23.72 -12.36
CA GLY A 463 -16.69 23.59 -11.00
C GLY A 463 -16.34 24.76 -10.08
N PRO A 464 -16.93 24.81 -8.87
CA PRO A 464 -16.55 25.76 -7.85
C PRO A 464 -15.07 25.60 -7.51
N GLN A 465 -14.30 26.69 -7.60
CA GLN A 465 -12.89 26.67 -7.24
C GLN A 465 -12.75 26.48 -5.72
N PRO A 466 -11.82 25.63 -5.26
CA PRO A 466 -11.59 25.45 -3.83
C PRO A 466 -10.85 26.65 -3.22
N GLY A 467 -10.94 26.78 -1.89
CA GLY A 467 -10.09 27.66 -1.10
C GLY A 467 -8.96 26.91 -0.40
N HIS A 468 -8.13 27.67 0.30
CA HIS A 468 -7.01 27.16 1.08
C HIS A 468 -6.97 27.84 2.44
N VAL A 469 -6.28 27.23 3.41
CA VAL A 469 -5.96 27.85 4.69
C VAL A 469 -4.45 27.81 4.93
N ARG A 470 -3.94 28.68 5.78
CA ARG A 470 -2.57 28.58 6.31
C ARG A 470 -2.66 28.10 7.75
N VAL A 471 -1.93 27.05 8.12
CA VAL A 471 -2.06 26.45 9.46
C VAL A 471 -0.75 26.62 10.22
N LYS A 472 -0.77 27.42 11.27
CA LYS A 472 0.33 27.60 12.22
C LYS A 472 0.06 26.77 13.47
N PHE A 473 1.03 25.99 13.90
CA PHE A 473 0.95 25.28 15.17
C PHE A 473 2.31 25.03 15.81
N ALA A 474 2.30 24.80 17.11
CA ALA A 474 3.49 24.43 17.87
C ALA A 474 3.14 23.39 18.94
N PHE A 475 4.01 22.41 19.12
CA PHE A 475 3.98 21.49 20.26
C PHE A 475 4.68 22.14 21.45
N ILE A 476 3.94 22.38 22.53
CA ILE A 476 4.44 23.11 23.71
C ILE A 476 4.98 22.11 24.73
N GLY A 477 6.24 22.25 25.15
CA GLY A 477 6.82 21.37 26.18
C GLY A 477 6.94 19.90 25.78
N HIS A 478 6.94 19.61 24.47
CA HIS A 478 7.22 18.26 23.95
C HIS A 478 8.66 17.87 24.21
N ASP A 479 8.89 16.59 24.46
CA ASP A 479 10.22 16.03 24.64
C ASP A 479 10.93 15.80 23.29
N ASP A 480 12.13 15.21 23.31
CA ASP A 480 12.87 14.85 22.09
C ASP A 480 12.37 13.53 21.46
N GLY A 481 11.13 13.12 21.76
CA GLY A 481 10.47 11.94 21.20
C GLY A 481 9.72 12.23 19.89
N PRO A 482 9.15 11.18 19.25
CA PRO A 482 8.36 11.35 18.04
C PRO A 482 7.18 12.29 18.30
N LYS A 483 6.91 13.19 17.34
CA LYS A 483 5.71 14.02 17.36
C LYS A 483 4.64 13.28 16.59
N GLY A 484 3.50 12.98 17.23
CA GLY A 484 2.34 12.41 16.54
C GLY A 484 1.87 13.33 15.41
N LEU A 485 1.07 12.80 14.48
CA LEU A 485 0.59 13.55 13.31
C LEU A 485 -0.58 14.47 13.66
N PRO A 486 -0.45 15.80 13.55
CA PRO A 486 -1.60 16.69 13.67
C PRO A 486 -2.56 16.51 12.51
N VAL A 487 -3.85 16.56 12.80
CA VAL A 487 -4.94 16.41 11.84
C VAL A 487 -5.83 17.64 11.92
N LEU A 488 -5.81 18.46 10.88
CA LEU A 488 -6.73 19.57 10.73
C LEU A 488 -8.13 19.03 10.44
N LEU A 489 -9.09 19.39 11.26
CA LEU A 489 -10.49 19.04 11.15
C LEU A 489 -11.29 20.30 10.83
N LEU A 490 -11.99 20.30 9.70
CA LEU A 490 -12.87 21.39 9.27
C LEU A 490 -14.30 20.87 9.20
N THR A 491 -15.11 21.27 10.18
CA THR A 491 -16.52 20.91 10.25
C THR A 491 -17.36 22.05 9.66
N PRO A 492 -18.16 21.81 8.61
CA PRO A 492 -19.09 22.81 8.10
C PRO A 492 -20.00 23.34 9.21
N VAL A 493 -20.23 24.65 9.25
CA VAL A 493 -21.05 25.26 10.31
C VAL A 493 -22.55 25.05 10.07
N ASP A 494 -22.99 25.21 8.83
CA ASP A 494 -24.38 25.12 8.40
C ASP A 494 -24.87 23.66 8.51
N GLU A 495 -26.02 23.42 9.15
CA GLU A 495 -26.60 22.07 9.32
C GLU A 495 -26.94 21.39 8.00
N THR A 496 -27.44 22.14 7.02
CA THR A 496 -27.68 21.66 5.66
C THR A 496 -26.35 21.27 5.02
N ALA A 497 -25.30 22.09 5.21
CA ALA A 497 -23.97 21.76 4.73
C ALA A 497 -23.33 20.57 5.46
N ARG A 498 -23.59 20.36 6.76
CA ARG A 498 -23.12 19.18 7.51
C ARG A 498 -23.80 17.90 7.03
N GLN A 499 -25.08 17.98 6.66
CA GLN A 499 -25.81 16.84 6.11
C GLN A 499 -25.40 16.53 4.66
N GLN A 500 -24.96 17.54 3.91
CA GLN A 500 -24.62 17.41 2.48
C GLN A 500 -23.12 17.25 2.20
N ARG A 501 -22.25 17.64 3.13
CA ARG A 501 -20.78 17.65 2.94
C ARG A 501 -20.11 16.97 4.13
N ALA A 502 -19.25 16.01 3.83
CA ALA A 502 -18.38 15.42 4.82
C ALA A 502 -17.46 16.47 5.46
N LYS A 503 -17.08 16.23 6.71
CA LYS A 503 -15.99 16.97 7.37
C LYS A 503 -14.71 16.85 6.51
N VAL A 504 -13.95 17.92 6.42
CA VAL A 504 -12.65 17.89 5.73
C VAL A 504 -11.56 17.62 6.75
N THR A 505 -10.77 16.58 6.49
CA THR A 505 -9.69 16.13 7.36
C THR A 505 -8.38 16.18 6.60
N VAL A 506 -7.36 16.83 7.15
CA VAL A 506 -6.04 16.92 6.54
C VAL A 506 -4.96 16.60 7.56
N ALA A 507 -4.21 15.51 7.34
CA ALA A 507 -3.05 15.19 8.14
C ALA A 507 -1.86 16.11 7.77
N LEU A 508 -1.12 16.52 8.78
CA LEU A 508 0.04 17.42 8.69
C LEU A 508 1.23 16.75 9.36
N ARG A 509 2.44 17.02 8.88
CA ARG A 509 3.66 16.67 9.61
C ARG A 509 3.95 17.71 10.67
N ALA A 510 4.73 17.37 11.68
CA ALA A 510 5.16 18.35 12.68
C ALA A 510 5.92 19.54 12.06
N GLU A 511 6.58 19.35 10.92
CA GLU A 511 7.31 20.38 10.19
C GLU A 511 6.43 21.23 9.25
N ASP A 512 5.19 20.82 8.97
CA ASP A 512 4.28 21.53 8.04
C ASP A 512 3.65 22.80 8.64
N THR A 513 4.14 23.25 9.80
CA THR A 513 3.68 24.49 10.43
C THR A 513 3.92 25.70 9.53
N ASP A 514 2.95 26.62 9.52
CA ASP A 514 2.86 27.76 8.60
C ASP A 514 2.66 27.39 7.12
N GLY A 515 2.35 26.11 6.84
CA GLY A 515 2.06 25.61 5.51
C GLY A 515 0.70 26.05 4.97
N ARG A 516 0.59 26.12 3.64
CA ARG A 516 -0.69 26.27 2.92
C ARG A 516 -1.33 24.90 2.74
N VAL A 517 -2.58 24.77 3.18
CA VAL A 517 -3.37 23.54 3.18
C VAL A 517 -4.59 23.71 2.29
N GLY A 518 -4.82 22.75 1.40
CA GLY A 518 -5.97 22.66 0.51
C GLY A 518 -5.77 21.59 -0.56
N PRO A 519 -6.70 21.46 -1.52
CA PRO A 519 -7.89 22.29 -1.72
C PRO A 519 -9.01 21.98 -0.71
N ILE A 520 -9.73 23.00 -0.26
CA ILE A 520 -10.88 22.87 0.66
C ILE A 520 -12.12 23.49 0.01
N PRO A 521 -13.30 22.84 0.03
CA PRO A 521 -14.53 23.45 -0.47
C PRO A 521 -14.80 24.81 0.19
N THR A 522 -15.32 25.77 -0.58
CA THR A 522 -15.63 27.09 -0.03
C THR A 522 -16.82 27.01 0.93
N GLY A 523 -16.75 27.75 2.03
CA GLY A 523 -17.78 27.75 3.05
C GLY A 523 -17.30 28.29 4.39
N LEU A 524 -18.22 28.25 5.36
CA LEU A 524 -17.95 28.60 6.75
C LEU A 524 -17.71 27.32 7.56
N TYR A 525 -16.58 27.27 8.26
CA TYR A 525 -16.12 26.08 8.98
C TYR A 525 -15.76 26.41 10.43
N ASP A 526 -15.99 25.44 11.30
CA ASP A 526 -15.30 25.32 12.59
C ASP A 526 -14.03 24.50 12.36
N ALA A 527 -12.87 25.12 12.56
CA ALA A 527 -11.57 24.49 12.43
C ALA A 527 -11.00 24.08 13.80
N SER A 528 -10.53 22.84 13.91
CA SER A 528 -9.81 22.31 15.07
C SER A 528 -8.56 21.57 14.58
N LEU A 529 -7.55 21.46 15.42
CA LEU A 529 -6.38 20.61 15.18
C LEU A 529 -6.42 19.48 16.19
N PHE A 530 -6.41 18.23 15.74
CA PHE A 530 -6.31 17.06 16.61
C PHE A 530 -4.89 16.50 16.55
N ALA A 531 -4.29 16.18 17.68
CA ALA A 531 -3.08 15.38 17.74
C ALA A 531 -3.21 14.47 18.95
N ASP A 532 -2.92 13.18 18.79
CA ASP A 532 -3.04 12.22 19.89
C ASP A 532 -2.08 12.59 21.03
N SER A 533 -2.56 12.45 22.26
CA SER A 533 -1.92 12.89 23.51
C SER A 533 -1.64 14.40 23.61
N TYR A 534 -2.38 15.23 22.85
CA TYR A 534 -2.34 16.69 22.97
C TYR A 534 -3.72 17.31 23.10
N LYS A 535 -3.80 18.37 23.90
CA LYS A 535 -4.91 19.30 23.94
C LYS A 535 -4.61 20.46 23.00
N THR A 536 -5.64 20.93 22.30
CA THR A 536 -5.50 22.00 21.31
C THR A 536 -6.03 23.32 21.82
N GLU A 537 -5.23 24.37 21.70
CA GLU A 537 -5.56 25.73 22.14
C GLU A 537 -5.36 26.75 21.00
N PRO A 538 -6.40 27.51 20.59
CA PRO A 538 -7.79 27.36 20.98
C PRO A 538 -8.37 26.04 20.45
N ARG A 539 -9.32 25.46 21.18
CA ARG A 539 -10.00 24.21 20.78
C ARG A 539 -10.60 24.28 19.37
N LYS A 540 -11.09 25.45 18.99
CA LYS A 540 -11.85 25.66 17.76
C LYS A 540 -11.71 27.11 17.28
N VAL A 541 -11.60 27.30 15.98
CA VAL A 541 -11.53 28.60 15.30
C VAL A 541 -12.56 28.63 14.18
N ARG A 542 -13.48 29.61 14.22
CA ARG A 542 -14.44 29.85 13.13
C ARG A 542 -13.72 30.50 11.96
N VAL A 543 -13.84 29.94 10.75
CA VAL A 543 -13.13 30.44 9.56
C VAL A 543 -14.02 30.41 8.31
N GLN A 544 -13.99 31.50 7.54
CA GLN A 544 -14.57 31.56 6.19
C GLN A 544 -13.48 31.22 5.17
N ILE A 545 -13.67 30.13 4.45
CA ILE A 545 -12.79 29.66 3.37
C ILE A 545 -13.42 30.05 2.03
N GLY A 546 -12.61 30.69 1.17
CA GLY A 546 -13.02 31.18 -0.14
C GLY A 546 -11.86 31.11 -1.13
N THR A 547 -12.14 31.31 -2.41
CA THR A 547 -11.18 31.15 -3.51
C THR A 547 -10.01 32.13 -3.48
N ASN A 548 -10.28 33.39 -3.10
CA ASN A 548 -9.30 34.48 -3.20
C ASN A 548 -8.66 34.86 -1.85
N ARG A 549 -8.82 34.03 -0.82
CA ARG A 549 -8.30 34.28 0.52
C ARG A 549 -7.75 33.01 1.14
N THR A 550 -6.59 33.11 1.76
CA THR A 550 -5.98 32.02 2.54
C THR A 550 -5.93 32.46 4.01
N PRO A 551 -7.03 32.32 4.78
CA PRO A 551 -7.04 32.68 6.18
C PRO A 551 -6.01 31.86 6.95
N THR A 552 -5.41 32.48 7.97
CA THR A 552 -4.46 31.81 8.87
C THR A 552 -5.18 31.29 10.09
N LEU A 553 -4.96 30.02 10.40
CA LEU A 553 -5.38 29.33 11.62
C LEU A 553 -4.15 29.13 12.50
N SER A 554 -4.27 29.38 13.80
CA SER A 554 -3.17 29.24 14.75
C SER A 554 -3.59 28.37 15.92
N PHE A 555 -2.78 27.37 16.25
CA PHE A 555 -3.02 26.42 17.34
C PHE A 555 -1.77 26.20 18.19
N GLN A 556 -1.96 25.80 19.44
CA GLN A 556 -0.94 25.25 20.32
C GLN A 556 -1.37 23.85 20.73
N LEU A 557 -0.44 22.91 20.69
CA LEU A 557 -0.65 21.52 21.09
C LEU A 557 0.04 21.32 22.43
N VAL A 558 -0.75 21.22 23.50
CA VAL A 558 -0.29 21.10 24.88
C VAL A 558 -0.37 19.63 25.31
N PRO A 559 0.71 19.01 25.81
CA PRO A 559 0.72 17.61 26.22
C PRO A 559 -0.39 17.27 27.21
N GLN A 560 -1.08 16.16 26.98
CA GLN A 560 -2.01 15.54 27.92
C GLN A 560 -1.82 14.02 27.93
N GLY A 561 -2.12 13.37 29.05
CA GLY A 561 -2.19 11.91 29.07
C GLY A 561 -3.48 11.46 28.39
N ALA A 562 -3.35 10.59 27.38
CA ALA A 562 -4.50 10.03 26.67
C ALA A 562 -4.33 8.53 26.43
N LEU A 563 -5.46 7.84 26.34
CA LEU A 563 -5.55 6.46 25.86
C LEU A 563 -6.74 6.34 24.93
N ILE A 564 -6.48 6.13 23.64
CA ILE A 564 -7.50 5.89 22.62
C ILE A 564 -7.38 4.45 22.15
N GLY A 565 -8.49 3.78 21.91
CA GLY A 565 -8.49 2.43 21.38
C GLY A 565 -9.82 2.02 20.80
N TYR A 566 -9.83 0.84 20.19
CA TYR A 566 -11.04 0.23 19.66
C TYR A 566 -11.00 -1.29 19.74
N VAL A 567 -12.18 -1.90 19.83
CA VAL A 567 -12.36 -3.34 19.69
C VAL A 567 -12.44 -3.69 18.20
N GLY A 568 -11.52 -4.53 17.71
CA GLY A 568 -11.49 -4.96 16.32
C GLY A 568 -12.58 -6.00 16.00
N ALA A 569 -13.04 -6.02 14.75
CA ALA A 569 -14.02 -6.98 14.26
C ALA A 569 -13.54 -8.43 14.42
N ASP A 570 -14.44 -9.37 14.64
CA ASP A 570 -14.11 -10.79 14.69
C ASP A 570 -13.54 -11.28 13.35
N GLY A 571 -12.68 -12.30 13.41
CA GLY A 571 -12.04 -12.91 12.25
C GLY A 571 -10.65 -13.47 12.56
N ASP A 572 -10.18 -14.32 11.67
CA ASP A 572 -8.92 -15.04 11.78
C ASP A 572 -7.80 -14.43 10.92
N VAL A 573 -6.71 -15.18 10.72
CA VAL A 573 -5.56 -14.74 9.92
C VAL A 573 -5.86 -14.70 8.41
N ILE A 574 -6.86 -15.44 7.93
CA ILE A 574 -7.32 -15.39 6.54
C ILE A 574 -8.19 -14.15 6.33
N ASP A 575 -9.02 -13.80 7.32
CA ASP A 575 -9.82 -12.58 7.28
C ASP A 575 -8.96 -11.31 7.40
N TYR A 576 -7.93 -11.35 8.26
CA TYR A 576 -7.03 -10.22 8.51
C TYR A 576 -5.56 -10.63 8.36
N PRO A 577 -5.07 -10.90 7.13
CA PRO A 577 -3.68 -11.25 6.91
C PRO A 577 -2.69 -10.16 7.29
N ALA A 578 -1.40 -10.49 7.28
CA ALA A 578 -0.31 -9.55 7.51
C ALA A 578 -0.42 -8.31 6.62
N GLY A 579 -0.47 -7.11 7.21
CA GLY A 579 -0.57 -5.88 6.44
C GLY A 579 -2.00 -5.47 6.06
N SER A 580 -3.03 -6.18 6.54
CA SER A 580 -4.43 -5.78 6.35
C SER A 580 -4.95 -4.87 7.48
N TYR A 581 -5.94 -4.06 7.14
CA TYR A 581 -6.69 -3.27 8.12
C TYR A 581 -7.76 -4.13 8.79
N ARG A 582 -7.72 -4.22 10.13
CA ARG A 582 -8.81 -4.82 10.92
C ARG A 582 -9.77 -3.71 11.36
N PRO A 583 -10.99 -3.63 10.77
CA PRO A 583 -11.92 -2.58 11.10
C PRO A 583 -12.44 -2.74 12.54
N PRO A 584 -13.05 -1.68 13.11
CA PRO A 584 -13.75 -1.79 14.38
C PRO A 584 -14.91 -2.74 14.29
N HIS A 585 -15.20 -3.39 15.41
CA HIS A 585 -16.29 -4.35 15.49
C HIS A 585 -17.64 -3.66 15.35
N GLU A 586 -18.39 -3.99 14.30
CA GLU A 586 -19.63 -3.27 13.95
C GLU A 586 -20.77 -3.51 14.95
N THR A 587 -20.89 -4.74 15.47
CA THR A 587 -22.06 -5.17 16.25
C THR A 587 -21.75 -5.53 17.71
N VAL A 588 -20.53 -5.26 18.20
CA VAL A 588 -20.14 -5.63 19.56
C VAL A 588 -20.97 -4.86 20.57
N LYS A 589 -21.46 -5.56 21.58
CA LYS A 589 -22.18 -4.96 22.70
C LYS A 589 -21.27 -4.88 23.91
N ILE A 590 -20.49 -3.81 23.97
CA ILE A 590 -19.65 -3.52 25.13
C ILE A 590 -20.54 -3.03 26.29
N VAL A 591 -20.50 -3.76 27.41
CA VAL A 591 -21.22 -3.45 28.64
C VAL A 591 -20.52 -2.33 29.40
N SER A 592 -19.19 -2.38 29.51
CA SER A 592 -18.41 -1.30 30.09
C SER A 592 -16.92 -1.38 29.76
N ILE A 593 -16.28 -0.21 29.78
CA ILE A 593 -14.83 -0.05 29.65
C ILE A 593 -14.34 0.65 30.92
N THR A 594 -13.48 -0.01 31.70
CA THR A 594 -12.96 0.54 32.96
C THR A 594 -11.46 0.72 32.84
N LEU A 595 -10.96 1.91 33.19
CA LEU A 595 -9.54 2.21 33.27
C LEU A 595 -9.18 2.51 34.73
N THR A 596 -8.19 1.80 35.28
CA THR A 596 -7.76 1.94 36.67
C THR A 596 -6.24 2.11 36.74
N GLY A 597 -5.76 3.16 37.38
CA GLY A 597 -4.32 3.47 37.46
C GLY A 597 -4.04 4.86 37.99
N ALA A 598 -2.81 5.09 38.47
CA ALA A 598 -2.32 6.38 38.98
C ALA A 598 -3.30 7.11 39.94
N GLY A 599 -3.95 6.38 40.86
CA GLY A 599 -4.91 6.96 41.81
C GLY A 599 -6.28 7.30 41.23
N THR A 600 -6.57 6.90 39.99
CA THR A 600 -7.83 7.15 39.29
C THR A 600 -8.51 5.84 38.90
N ARG A 601 -9.84 5.85 38.86
CA ARG A 601 -10.66 4.79 38.29
C ARG A 601 -11.81 5.41 37.51
N ARG A 602 -11.79 5.28 36.19
CA ARG A 602 -12.81 5.83 35.29
C ARG A 602 -13.53 4.68 34.59
N LYS A 603 -14.85 4.78 34.47
CA LYS A 603 -15.70 3.78 33.82
C LYS A 603 -16.57 4.43 32.77
N LEU A 604 -16.51 3.91 31.56
CA LEU A 604 -17.32 4.31 30.43
C LEU A 604 -18.34 3.22 30.10
N VAL A 605 -19.52 3.65 29.70
CA VAL A 605 -20.55 2.81 29.09
C VAL A 605 -20.74 3.33 27.67
N PRO A 606 -20.50 2.51 26.64
CA PRO A 606 -20.64 2.94 25.26
C PRO A 606 -22.06 3.42 24.97
N ARG A 607 -22.17 4.56 24.29
CA ARG A 607 -23.46 5.12 23.86
C ARG A 607 -23.83 4.58 22.47
N GLN A 608 -25.13 4.60 22.14
CA GLN A 608 -25.57 4.33 20.76
C GLN A 608 -25.09 5.43 19.80
N ALA A 609 -24.81 5.05 18.56
CA ALA A 609 -23.80 5.67 17.71
C ALA A 609 -24.06 7.11 17.24
N GLY A 610 -22.95 7.85 17.16
CA GLY A 610 -22.65 8.93 16.21
C GLY A 610 -21.12 9.05 16.16
N HIS A 611 -20.47 8.49 15.13
CA HIS A 611 -18.99 8.39 15.02
C HIS A 611 -18.28 9.74 15.18
N ASP A 612 -18.99 10.82 14.82
CA ASP A 612 -18.56 12.21 14.95
C ASP A 612 -18.34 12.71 16.38
N ASP A 613 -18.84 12.01 17.40
CA ASP A 613 -18.81 12.46 18.80
C ASP A 613 -17.45 12.18 19.48
N ILE A 614 -16.66 11.18 19.05
CA ILE A 614 -15.44 10.81 19.78
C ILE A 614 -14.31 11.84 19.63
N VAL A 615 -14.02 12.30 18.41
CA VAL A 615 -12.98 13.33 18.17
C VAL A 615 -13.42 14.67 18.76
N GLU A 616 -14.71 15.01 18.65
CA GLU A 616 -15.24 16.25 19.21
C GLU A 616 -15.18 16.27 20.74
N ARG A 617 -15.44 15.14 21.41
CA ARG A 617 -15.26 14.93 22.86
C ARG A 617 -13.80 14.90 23.27
N TYR A 618 -12.95 14.24 22.50
CA TYR A 618 -11.50 14.27 22.72
C TYR A 618 -11.00 15.72 22.76
N LEU A 619 -11.37 16.51 21.74
CA LEU A 619 -11.05 17.94 21.68
C LEU A 619 -11.71 18.74 22.82
N ALA A 620 -12.76 18.21 23.45
CA ALA A 620 -13.40 18.78 24.64
C ALA A 620 -12.68 18.52 25.95
N GLY A 621 -11.72 17.58 25.98
CA GLY A 621 -11.23 17.02 27.24
C GLY A 621 -12.26 16.10 27.91
N GLU A 622 -13.13 15.45 27.13
CA GLU A 622 -14.15 14.53 27.64
C GLU A 622 -13.81 13.09 27.26
N ASP A 623 -13.83 12.19 28.25
CA ASP A 623 -13.78 10.76 28.00
C ASP A 623 -15.01 10.31 27.18
N ALA A 624 -14.83 9.32 26.32
CA ALA A 624 -15.84 8.91 25.36
C ALA A 624 -15.78 7.42 25.05
N ALA A 625 -16.94 6.80 24.82
CA ALA A 625 -17.05 5.45 24.30
C ALA A 625 -18.27 5.33 23.39
N PHE A 626 -18.08 4.81 22.18
CA PHE A 626 -19.12 4.68 21.15
C PHE A 626 -18.91 3.40 20.35
N GLY A 627 -19.91 2.51 20.35
CA GLY A 627 -19.78 1.20 19.72
C GLY A 627 -18.51 0.50 20.19
N ALA A 628 -17.59 0.22 19.26
CA ALA A 628 -16.30 -0.41 19.52
C ALA A 628 -15.18 0.55 19.96
N TYR A 629 -15.37 1.87 19.89
CA TYR A 629 -14.33 2.87 20.16
C TYR A 629 -14.39 3.43 21.58
N PHE A 630 -13.23 3.85 22.09
CA PHE A 630 -13.13 4.62 23.32
C PHE A 630 -11.93 5.57 23.34
N SER A 631 -12.03 6.61 24.16
CA SER A 631 -10.93 7.52 24.49
C SER A 631 -11.02 7.96 25.95
N PHE A 632 -9.89 7.94 26.64
CA PHE A 632 -9.67 8.59 27.93
C PHE A 632 -8.68 9.74 27.74
N VAL A 633 -8.95 10.87 28.36
CA VAL A 633 -8.17 12.12 28.23
C VAL A 633 -7.90 12.75 29.58
N ASP A 634 -6.95 13.69 29.64
CA ASP A 634 -6.48 14.31 30.88
C ASP A 634 -6.10 13.27 31.96
N LEU A 635 -5.43 12.20 31.54
CA LEU A 635 -4.92 11.16 32.44
C LEU A 635 -3.59 11.62 33.08
N PRO A 636 -3.41 11.44 34.40
CA PRO A 636 -2.09 11.51 35.03
C PRO A 636 -1.09 10.54 34.37
N ALA A 637 0.21 10.88 34.44
CA ALA A 637 1.25 9.95 34.04
C ALA A 637 1.25 8.72 34.96
N GLY A 638 1.36 7.53 34.40
CA GLY A 638 1.46 6.29 35.17
C GLY A 638 0.97 5.05 34.43
N ASP A 639 0.95 3.93 35.13
CA ASP A 639 0.48 2.65 34.61
C ASP A 639 -1.01 2.46 34.88
N TYR A 640 -1.70 1.97 33.86
CA TYR A 640 -3.14 1.76 33.84
C TYR A 640 -3.47 0.36 33.38
N GLU A 641 -4.48 -0.22 34.02
CA GLU A 641 -5.15 -1.45 33.58
C GLU A 641 -6.50 -1.08 32.95
N LEU A 642 -6.70 -1.52 31.70
CA LEU A 642 -7.92 -1.41 30.94
C LEU A 642 -8.68 -2.73 31.03
N THR A 643 -9.93 -2.69 31.46
CA THR A 643 -10.85 -3.84 31.45
C THR A 643 -12.04 -3.56 30.55
N ILE A 644 -12.29 -4.44 29.58
CA ILE A 644 -13.46 -4.38 28.68
C ILE A 644 -14.37 -5.57 28.99
N LEU A 645 -15.63 -5.26 29.31
CA LEU A 645 -16.70 -6.24 29.45
C LEU A 645 -17.65 -6.10 28.26
N ALA A 646 -17.92 -7.18 27.55
CA ALA A 646 -18.84 -7.22 26.42
C ALA A 646 -19.73 -8.47 26.47
N GLU A 647 -20.96 -8.38 25.97
CA GLU A 647 -21.85 -9.55 25.88
C GLU A 647 -21.25 -10.61 24.97
N ARG A 648 -21.30 -11.89 25.38
CA ARG A 648 -20.78 -13.05 24.62
C ARG A 648 -19.26 -13.12 24.50
N TYR A 649 -18.51 -12.28 25.20
CA TYR A 649 -17.05 -12.35 25.28
C TYR A 649 -16.57 -12.49 26.72
N ARG A 650 -15.40 -13.12 26.90
CA ARG A 650 -14.69 -13.12 28.19
C ARG A 650 -14.25 -11.69 28.52
N PRO A 651 -14.17 -11.30 29.81
CA PRO A 651 -13.55 -10.05 30.21
C PRO A 651 -12.15 -9.92 29.62
N HIS A 652 -11.89 -8.84 28.89
CA HIS A 652 -10.56 -8.54 28.37
C HIS A 652 -9.84 -7.59 29.33
N THR A 653 -8.56 -7.86 29.59
CA THR A 653 -7.69 -6.98 30.38
C THR A 653 -6.38 -6.71 29.63
N SER A 654 -5.97 -5.45 29.56
CA SER A 654 -4.67 -5.02 29.02
C SER A 654 -4.05 -3.90 29.88
N ARG A 655 -2.74 -3.72 29.78
CA ARG A 655 -1.99 -2.71 30.54
C ARG A 655 -1.34 -1.69 29.62
N TYR A 656 -1.34 -0.44 30.03
CA TYR A 656 -0.81 0.70 29.29
C TYR A 656 -0.03 1.62 30.23
N THR A 657 1.07 2.18 29.74
CA THR A 657 1.79 3.26 30.43
C THR A 657 1.48 4.56 29.73
N VAL A 658 0.81 5.47 30.43
CA VAL A 658 0.44 6.78 29.90
C VAL A 658 1.50 7.81 30.28
N VAL A 659 1.98 8.54 29.27
CA VAL A 659 2.90 9.67 29.43
C VAL A 659 2.30 10.83 28.63
N PRO A 660 2.05 12.01 29.23
CA PRO A 660 1.53 13.15 28.50
C PRO A 660 2.37 13.53 27.28
N GLY A 661 1.73 13.76 26.13
CA GLY A 661 2.40 14.01 24.84
C GLY A 661 2.92 12.74 24.13
N ARG A 662 2.92 11.62 24.85
CA ARG A 662 3.23 10.22 24.48
C ARG A 662 2.14 9.47 23.71
N GLN A 663 2.12 9.50 22.37
CA GLN A 663 1.21 8.64 21.59
C GLN A 663 1.38 7.14 21.92
N GLN A 664 0.27 6.43 22.02
CA GLN A 664 0.23 4.99 22.29
C GLN A 664 0.23 4.18 20.98
N GLN A 665 0.63 2.91 21.08
CA GLN A 665 0.46 1.98 19.96
C GLN A 665 -1.02 1.80 19.67
N LEU A 666 -1.41 1.98 18.40
CA LEU A 666 -2.78 1.74 17.97
C LEU A 666 -2.90 0.32 17.44
N ASN A 667 -3.42 -0.57 18.29
CA ASN A 667 -3.69 -1.97 17.94
C ASN A 667 -5.18 -2.29 18.15
N PRO A 668 -5.81 -3.06 17.25
CA PRO A 668 -7.17 -3.54 17.48
C PRO A 668 -7.19 -4.46 18.71
N ILE A 669 -8.06 -4.15 19.67
CA ILE A 669 -8.30 -5.05 20.80
C ILE A 669 -9.17 -6.21 20.30
N VAL A 670 -8.66 -7.43 20.40
CA VAL A 670 -9.38 -8.65 20.04
C VAL A 670 -9.98 -9.25 21.30
N LEU A 671 -11.31 -9.41 21.32
CA LEU A 671 -12.00 -10.05 22.43
C LEU A 671 -12.09 -11.56 22.20
N GLU A 672 -12.06 -12.34 23.28
CA GLU A 672 -12.23 -13.80 23.21
C GLU A 672 -13.70 -14.16 23.37
N PRO A 673 -14.37 -14.79 22.38
CA PRO A 673 -15.75 -15.22 22.51
C PRO A 673 -15.93 -16.23 23.64
N VAL A 674 -17.09 -16.20 24.32
CA VAL A 674 -17.49 -17.27 25.22
C VAL A 674 -17.98 -18.44 24.36
N THR A 675 -17.22 -19.53 24.31
CA THR A 675 -17.67 -20.78 23.70
C THR A 675 -18.84 -21.32 24.53
N HIS A 676 -20.04 -21.33 23.95
CA HIS A 676 -21.13 -22.15 24.46
C HIS A 676 -20.89 -23.57 23.92
N ASP A 677 -20.43 -24.47 24.78
CA ASP A 677 -20.50 -25.92 24.54
C ASP A 677 -21.97 -26.38 24.47
#